data_AF-A0A7K4DMN0-F1
#
_entry.id   AF-A0A7K4DMN0-F1
#
_cell.length_a   1.000
_cell.length_b   1.000
_cell.length_c   1.000
_cell.angle_alpha   90.00
_cell.angle_beta   90.00
_cell.angle_gamma   90.00
#
_symmetry.space_group_name_H-M   'P 1'
#
loop_
_entity.id
_entity.type
_entity.pdbx_description
1 polymer ?
#
loop_
_entity_poly.entity_id
_entity_poly.type
_entity_poly.pdbx_seq_one_letter_code
_entity_poly.pdbx_strand_id
1 'polypeptide(L)'
;MLLLLAVVMLASSITYATPNQSDSDNFTNTTNISEIAENTTIPITIQNTTTTVVNDTGTNQQENQTSELTNNTQNSSSQNSNQTDTIQNCTAAAADGTYNNVHGLWLNVDDVNNVDVNELISAGITDVFVKANRISYPTYQNVLTTIINKLQGTEIRIHAWITCFVDANGNWVDPKDSNTTDALVKAVKDITTNYNIAGIHLDYVRYPGTAYKHSGGTEAITSFVQRVYNTVKSIKAKVAVSAALMPEGAANAYYYGQDYVQLSNYLDFLVPMIYEGNYNEDNDWITSATAYIVSHSTKPVVAGLQTYKSDSNLVALSVKEINQDIQSALSGGSSGFALFRYGWLDKDFFKTSNSNNNTSTTQFTTAQIAKAAKDVKLFIEGNKYLPTWITVAGVLVNQGQFMYLLTEATVHIQNGDGSAISLVDCAVPSVSGESLSGGTLSLSAYVKLANEIACFIEGNHQSPSLCRSSLGLQSYQSVIYMYSRILSNYLTGGSLQSSAVVKAWSPSNLPVKDSNTFTAAEIAKAAKDVKLFIEGNKYLPTWITVGGVAVNQGQFLYLLTTCTSQLNSGITSLIALPSVSVASSPQEQMTSGNLDKTEYVDLAIRVKSFIDSNGIAPNYGSSSLGNLRFESLLYLYSRVVAFYGENQNLPNYATMKPWSSVVAKEPSVPAELQQYLQATTNCQVNDPRIIALAQSITSGATSSYQKATLVYNWVRDNINYSYYYNSQKGAVETLTSGSANCCDHSHLVVALARAAGLPARYEHGYCYFTTSGNWYGHVWAQIYVNGQWYNADATSSRNLLGVINNWNTNTWTYKGTYASLPF
;
A
#
# COMPACT_ATOMS: atom_id res chain seq x y z
N MET A 1 -58.03 32.62 2.77
CA MET A 1 -56.82 32.18 2.03
C MET A 1 -56.61 30.73 2.40
N LEU A 2 -57.14 29.75 1.68
CA LEU A 2 -57.04 29.47 0.24
C LEU A 2 -55.59 29.18 -0.18
N LEU A 3 -55.41 27.89 -0.53
CA LEU A 3 -54.47 27.30 -1.49
C LEU A 3 -52.96 27.30 -1.23
N LEU A 4 -52.42 26.09 -1.06
CA LEU A 4 -51.35 25.44 -1.85
C LEU A 4 -51.32 23.96 -1.37
N LEU A 5 -52.04 22.97 -1.95
CA LEU A 5 -51.80 22.22 -3.20
C LEU A 5 -50.33 22.27 -3.66
N ALA A 6 -49.60 21.19 -3.93
CA ALA A 6 -49.87 19.76 -4.03
C ALA A 6 -48.50 19.04 -4.08
N VAL A 7 -48.37 17.86 -3.46
CA VAL A 7 -47.76 16.62 -3.99
C VAL A 7 -47.90 15.59 -2.86
N VAL A 8 -49.07 14.95 -2.82
CA VAL A 8 -49.27 13.63 -2.19
C VAL A 8 -49.71 12.73 -3.33
N MET A 9 -49.22 11.49 -3.31
CA MET A 9 -49.31 10.41 -4.31
C MET A 9 -48.13 10.33 -5.27
N LEU A 10 -47.17 9.48 -4.93
CA LEU A 10 -46.93 8.19 -5.59
C LEU A 10 -45.84 7.43 -4.82
N ALA A 11 -46.23 6.71 -3.77
CA ALA A 11 -45.48 5.57 -3.25
C ALA A 11 -46.52 4.52 -2.89
N SER A 12 -46.76 3.64 -3.84
CA SER A 12 -47.64 2.49 -3.77
C SER A 12 -47.21 1.58 -2.62
N SER A 13 -48.15 1.31 -1.71
CA SER A 13 -48.32 0.03 -1.01
C SER A 13 -47.08 -0.87 -0.87
N ILE A 14 -46.30 -0.67 0.19
CA ILE A 14 -45.52 -1.76 0.79
C ILE A 14 -46.40 -2.34 1.90
N THR A 15 -47.02 -3.48 1.62
CA THR A 15 -47.56 -4.37 2.64
C THR A 15 -46.38 -4.89 3.46
N TYR A 16 -46.22 -4.39 4.68
CA TYR A 16 -45.33 -5.02 5.65
C TYR A 16 -45.90 -6.41 5.96
N ALA A 17 -45.10 -7.45 5.75
CA ALA A 17 -45.43 -8.81 6.15
C ALA A 17 -45.77 -8.81 7.65
N THR A 18 -46.95 -9.32 7.99
CA THR A 18 -47.28 -9.69 9.37
C THR A 18 -46.23 -10.67 9.89
N PRO A 19 -45.78 -10.53 11.15
CA PRO A 19 -44.87 -11.49 11.76
C PRO A 19 -45.44 -12.90 11.59
N ASN A 20 -44.61 -13.85 11.21
CA ASN A 20 -44.95 -15.27 11.24
C ASN A 20 -45.06 -15.69 12.72
N GLN A 21 -46.15 -15.29 13.38
CA GLN A 21 -46.66 -15.92 14.58
C GLN A 21 -47.63 -17.01 14.13
N SER A 22 -47.15 -18.24 14.09
CA SER A 22 -48.01 -19.37 14.44
C SER A 22 -47.70 -19.76 15.89
N ASP A 23 -48.62 -19.40 16.78
CA ASP A 23 -48.72 -20.07 18.08
C ASP A 23 -49.10 -21.54 17.84
N SER A 24 -48.37 -22.43 18.53
CA SER A 24 -48.63 -23.86 18.78
C SER A 24 -48.92 -24.77 17.58
N ASP A 25 -47.93 -25.59 17.20
CA ASP A 25 -47.97 -27.03 17.43
C ASP A 25 -46.65 -27.70 17.03
N ASN A 26 -46.24 -28.69 17.83
CA ASN A 26 -45.06 -29.55 17.69
C ASN A 26 -44.54 -29.73 16.24
N PHE A 27 -43.43 -29.09 15.91
CA PHE A 27 -42.50 -29.58 14.88
C PHE A 27 -41.07 -29.45 15.40
N THR A 28 -40.57 -30.57 15.90
CA THR A 28 -39.15 -30.83 16.12
C THR A 28 -38.40 -30.73 14.79
N ASN A 29 -37.72 -29.62 14.54
CA ASN A 29 -36.65 -29.57 13.56
C ASN A 29 -35.36 -29.98 14.29
N THR A 30 -35.02 -31.26 14.22
CA THR A 30 -33.76 -31.81 14.71
C THR A 30 -32.61 -31.35 13.82
N THR A 31 -32.03 -30.19 14.11
CA THR A 31 -30.58 -30.04 14.11
C THR A 31 -30.13 -30.29 15.54
N ASN A 32 -29.21 -31.24 15.75
CA ASN A 32 -28.75 -31.64 17.08
C ASN A 32 -28.26 -30.41 17.88
N ILE A 33 -29.13 -29.88 18.74
CA ILE A 33 -28.75 -29.09 19.90
C ILE A 33 -28.68 -30.08 21.05
N SER A 34 -27.47 -30.53 21.35
CA SER A 34 -27.20 -31.36 22.53
C SER A 34 -25.96 -30.84 23.25
N GLU A 35 -26.18 -29.99 24.24
CA GLU A 35 -25.27 -29.83 25.37
C GLU A 35 -25.90 -30.59 26.54
N ILE A 36 -25.22 -31.65 26.99
CA ILE A 36 -25.60 -32.35 28.22
C ILE A 36 -24.53 -32.01 29.25
N ALA A 37 -24.98 -31.50 30.40
CA ALA A 37 -24.17 -31.40 31.61
C ALA A 37 -24.49 -32.60 32.50
N GLU A 38 -23.46 -33.27 33.04
CA GLU A 38 -23.41 -33.56 34.48
C GLU A 38 -22.01 -33.99 34.94
N ASN A 39 -21.78 -33.65 36.21
CA ASN A 39 -20.55 -33.65 36.98
C ASN A 39 -20.17 -35.06 37.45
N THR A 40 -18.90 -35.45 37.43
CA THR A 40 -18.37 -36.42 38.40
C THR A 40 -16.86 -36.27 38.59
N THR A 41 -16.47 -36.34 39.85
CA THR A 41 -15.19 -35.94 40.44
C THR A 41 -14.27 -37.16 40.65
N ILE A 42 -12.99 -36.89 41.01
CA ILE A 42 -12.03 -37.74 41.78
C ILE A 42 -11.11 -38.70 40.96
N PRO A 43 -9.82 -38.96 41.32
CA PRO A 43 -8.72 -38.09 41.74
C PRO A 43 -7.37 -38.37 40.99
N ILE A 44 -6.40 -37.50 41.24
CA ILE A 44 -4.97 -37.64 40.89
C ILE A 44 -4.30 -38.74 41.74
N THR A 45 -3.43 -39.56 41.13
CA THR A 45 -2.38 -40.31 41.85
C THR A 45 -1.02 -40.05 41.19
N ILE A 46 -0.13 -39.43 41.97
CA ILE A 46 1.29 -39.20 41.64
C ILE A 46 2.07 -40.45 42.02
N GLN A 47 2.89 -40.97 41.11
CA GLN A 47 3.94 -41.95 41.42
C GLN A 47 5.27 -41.40 40.90
N ASN A 48 6.11 -40.97 41.84
CA ASN A 48 7.52 -40.67 41.63
C ASN A 48 8.29 -41.97 41.40
N THR A 49 9.11 -42.02 40.37
CA THR A 49 10.27 -42.94 40.36
C THR A 49 11.48 -42.29 39.70
N THR A 50 12.54 -42.30 40.48
CA THR A 50 13.82 -41.60 40.35
C THR A 50 14.66 -42.09 39.16
N THR A 51 15.27 -41.15 38.47
CA THR A 51 16.28 -41.34 37.41
C THR A 51 17.57 -41.92 37.99
N THR A 52 18.17 -42.88 37.28
CA THR A 52 19.59 -43.24 37.45
C THR A 52 20.29 -42.96 36.12
N VAL A 53 21.29 -42.10 36.16
CA VAL A 53 22.11 -41.66 35.03
C VAL A 53 23.25 -42.65 34.81
N VAL A 54 23.49 -43.07 33.57
CA VAL A 54 24.78 -43.61 33.14
C VAL A 54 25.18 -42.93 31.84
N ASN A 55 26.33 -42.25 31.89
CA ASN A 55 27.06 -41.70 30.75
C ASN A 55 27.63 -42.83 29.89
N ASP A 56 27.67 -42.65 28.58
CA ASP A 56 28.90 -42.98 27.87
C ASP A 56 29.15 -42.09 26.63
N THR A 57 30.43 -41.84 26.46
CA THR A 57 31.14 -40.97 25.52
C THR A 57 31.47 -41.67 24.20
N GLY A 58 31.66 -40.92 23.10
CA GLY A 58 32.33 -41.46 21.90
C GLY A 58 32.27 -40.59 20.65
N THR A 59 33.41 -39.99 20.30
CA THR A 59 33.75 -39.15 19.13
C THR A 59 34.12 -39.93 17.85
N ASN A 60 34.07 -39.24 16.68
CA ASN A 60 34.91 -39.31 15.45
C ASN A 60 34.06 -39.39 14.14
N GLN A 61 34.07 -38.41 13.22
CA GLN A 61 35.04 -37.95 12.19
C GLN A 61 34.73 -38.46 10.75
N GLN A 62 34.68 -37.52 9.79
CA GLN A 62 35.01 -37.56 8.32
C GLN A 62 34.26 -38.59 7.42
N GLU A 63 33.96 -38.41 6.13
CA GLU A 63 34.35 -37.49 5.05
C GLU A 63 33.40 -37.70 3.83
N ASN A 64 33.17 -36.62 3.05
CA ASN A 64 33.12 -36.52 1.58
C ASN A 64 32.41 -37.58 0.67
N GLN A 65 31.39 -37.17 -0.10
CA GLN A 65 31.39 -37.00 -1.58
C GLN A 65 29.98 -36.96 -2.22
N THR A 66 29.89 -36.11 -3.24
CA THR A 66 28.87 -35.83 -4.27
C THR A 66 28.17 -37.04 -4.92
N SER A 67 26.88 -36.88 -5.28
CA SER A 67 26.31 -37.17 -6.62
C SER A 67 24.83 -36.74 -6.73
N GLU A 68 24.46 -36.37 -7.95
CA GLU A 68 23.18 -35.81 -8.39
C GLU A 68 21.99 -36.80 -8.51
N LEU A 69 20.80 -36.19 -8.56
CA LEU A 69 19.59 -36.54 -9.32
C LEU A 69 18.51 -37.50 -8.76
N THR A 70 17.29 -36.98 -8.91
CA THR A 70 15.95 -37.60 -9.14
C THR A 70 14.95 -37.80 -7.99
N ASN A 71 13.75 -37.27 -8.28
CA ASN A 71 12.47 -37.32 -7.57
C ASN A 71 12.03 -38.74 -7.19
N ASN A 72 11.45 -38.90 -5.99
CA ASN A 72 10.05 -39.29 -5.83
C ASN A 72 9.57 -39.28 -4.38
N THR A 73 8.32 -38.84 -4.24
CA THR A 73 7.45 -38.75 -3.07
C THR A 73 7.26 -40.08 -2.33
N GLN A 74 7.30 -40.08 -0.99
CA GLN A 74 6.26 -40.72 -0.15
C GLN A 74 6.41 -40.43 1.36
N ASN A 75 5.28 -40.08 1.97
CA ASN A 75 5.01 -39.93 3.41
C ASN A 75 5.28 -41.22 4.21
N SER A 76 5.76 -41.09 5.46
CA SER A 76 5.01 -41.50 6.68
C SER A 76 5.78 -41.29 7.99
N SER A 77 5.14 -40.50 8.87
CA SER A 77 5.10 -40.51 10.35
C SER A 77 6.10 -41.30 11.20
N SER A 78 6.72 -40.64 12.18
CA SER A 78 6.59 -40.96 13.62
C SER A 78 7.04 -39.80 14.52
N GLN A 79 6.36 -39.68 15.66
CA GLN A 79 6.34 -38.54 16.58
C GLN A 79 7.62 -38.33 17.39
N ASN A 80 7.87 -37.08 17.80
CA ASN A 80 8.38 -36.82 19.15
C ASN A 80 7.92 -35.45 19.65
N SER A 81 7.15 -35.47 20.74
CA SER A 81 6.76 -34.30 21.51
C SER A 81 7.82 -34.06 22.59
N ASN A 82 8.56 -32.96 22.46
CA ASN A 82 9.21 -32.32 23.59
C ASN A 82 8.63 -30.91 23.69
N GLN A 83 7.73 -30.78 24.65
CA GLN A 83 7.11 -29.53 25.07
C GLN A 83 8.22 -28.61 25.60
N THR A 84 8.66 -27.70 24.75
CA THR A 84 9.36 -26.49 25.14
C THR A 84 8.36 -25.37 24.88
N ASP A 85 8.13 -24.51 25.86
CA ASP A 85 7.24 -23.35 25.81
C ASP A 85 7.38 -22.59 24.49
N THR A 86 6.59 -22.99 23.50
CA THR A 86 6.40 -22.23 22.28
C THR A 86 5.31 -21.25 22.61
N ILE A 87 5.73 -20.06 23.03
CA ILE A 87 5.03 -18.84 22.64
C ILE A 87 4.78 -19.02 21.15
N GLN A 88 3.53 -19.34 20.78
CA GLN A 88 3.12 -19.43 19.39
C GLN A 88 3.51 -18.10 18.76
N ASN A 89 4.45 -18.16 17.82
CA ASN A 89 4.95 -17.00 17.11
C ASN A 89 3.78 -16.18 16.59
N CYS A 90 3.73 -14.93 17.06
CA CYS A 90 2.72 -13.94 16.72
C CYS A 90 2.78 -13.67 15.21
N THR A 91 1.94 -14.34 14.41
CA THR A 91 1.53 -13.75 13.14
C THR A 91 0.60 -12.59 13.48
N ALA A 92 1.03 -11.39 13.10
CA ALA A 92 0.22 -10.19 13.22
C ALA A 92 -1.13 -10.44 12.52
N ALA A 93 -2.23 -10.32 13.26
CA ALA A 93 -3.57 -10.30 12.68
C ALA A 93 -3.60 -9.38 11.45
N ALA A 94 -3.97 -9.95 10.30
CA ALA A 94 -3.83 -9.37 8.98
C ALA A 94 -4.70 -8.12 8.77
N ALA A 95 -4.01 -6.98 8.65
CA ALA A 95 -4.07 -5.94 7.61
C ALA A 95 -5.35 -5.67 6.78
N ASP A 96 -6.51 -5.50 7.41
CA ASP A 96 -7.55 -4.57 6.94
C ASP A 96 -8.42 -4.29 8.17
N GLY A 97 -8.19 -3.17 8.86
CA GLY A 97 -8.97 -2.83 10.07
C GLY A 97 -10.41 -2.42 9.75
N THR A 98 -10.89 -2.68 8.54
CA THR A 98 -12.04 -2.00 7.92
C THR A 98 -13.15 -2.92 7.45
N TYR A 99 -12.96 -4.25 7.32
CA TYR A 99 -14.02 -5.23 7.03
C TYR A 99 -14.94 -4.85 5.85
N ASN A 100 -14.39 -4.17 4.84
CA ASN A 100 -15.14 -3.64 3.70
C ASN A 100 -15.25 -4.63 2.52
N ASN A 101 -14.71 -5.84 2.69
CA ASN A 101 -14.70 -6.89 1.66
C ASN A 101 -14.66 -8.28 2.28
N VAL A 102 -15.68 -8.61 3.07
CA VAL A 102 -15.78 -9.92 3.74
C VAL A 102 -16.45 -10.92 2.80
N HIS A 103 -15.74 -11.98 2.43
CA HIS A 103 -16.30 -13.18 1.80
C HIS A 103 -16.27 -14.29 2.85
N GLY A 104 -17.33 -14.32 3.63
CA GLY A 104 -17.48 -15.14 4.82
C GLY A 104 -18.07 -16.52 4.55
N LEU A 105 -17.73 -17.47 5.39
CA LEU A 105 -18.34 -18.79 5.40
C LEU A 105 -18.53 -19.29 6.83
N TRP A 106 -19.76 -19.64 7.22
CA TRP A 106 -19.99 -20.28 8.51
C TRP A 106 -19.57 -21.73 8.47
N LEU A 107 -18.80 -22.14 9.48
CA LEU A 107 -18.35 -23.50 9.72
C LEU A 107 -18.98 -24.00 11.00
N ASN A 108 -19.80 -25.04 10.91
CA ASN A 108 -20.23 -25.76 12.09
C ASN A 108 -19.07 -26.60 12.65
N VAL A 109 -19.21 -27.05 13.89
CA VAL A 109 -18.21 -27.89 14.55
C VAL A 109 -17.85 -29.16 13.77
N ASP A 110 -18.82 -29.77 13.09
CA ASP A 110 -18.63 -30.99 12.30
C ASP A 110 -17.94 -30.74 10.95
N ASP A 111 -18.01 -29.50 10.45
CA ASP A 111 -17.44 -29.11 9.16
C ASP A 111 -15.91 -28.96 9.26
N VAL A 112 -15.41 -28.54 10.43
CA VAL A 112 -14.02 -28.09 10.64
C VAL A 112 -12.98 -29.15 10.27
N ASN A 113 -13.26 -30.42 10.53
CA ASN A 113 -12.35 -31.51 10.16
C ASN A 113 -12.30 -31.74 8.64
N ASN A 114 -13.40 -31.45 7.95
CA ASN A 114 -13.62 -31.74 6.53
C ASN A 114 -13.35 -30.53 5.63
N VAL A 115 -13.01 -29.37 6.20
CA VAL A 115 -12.61 -28.19 5.43
C VAL A 115 -11.42 -28.53 4.53
N ASP A 116 -11.61 -28.32 3.24
CA ASP A 116 -10.56 -28.26 2.22
C ASP A 116 -10.10 -26.80 2.07
N VAL A 117 -8.84 -26.56 2.39
CA VAL A 117 -8.24 -25.21 2.38
C VAL A 117 -8.15 -24.65 0.95
N ASN A 118 -7.89 -25.51 -0.03
CA ASN A 118 -7.79 -25.08 -1.43
C ASN A 118 -9.16 -24.68 -1.97
N GLU A 119 -10.23 -25.40 -1.61
CA GLU A 119 -11.60 -25.00 -1.95
C GLU A 119 -11.90 -23.57 -1.46
N LEU A 120 -11.55 -23.26 -0.21
CA LEU A 120 -11.76 -21.93 0.35
C LEU A 120 -10.96 -20.84 -0.36
N ILE A 121 -9.66 -21.09 -0.60
CA ILE A 121 -8.78 -20.15 -1.31
C ILE A 121 -9.29 -19.93 -2.74
N SER A 122 -9.59 -21.00 -3.48
CA SER A 122 -10.07 -20.93 -4.85
C SER A 122 -11.40 -20.18 -4.93
N ALA A 123 -12.32 -20.40 -3.99
CA ALA A 123 -13.59 -19.66 -3.94
C ALA A 123 -13.45 -18.20 -3.44
N GLY A 124 -12.23 -17.74 -3.15
CA GLY A 124 -11.99 -16.36 -2.69
C GLY A 124 -12.57 -16.06 -1.32
N ILE A 125 -12.68 -17.08 -0.45
CA ILE A 125 -13.14 -16.92 0.93
C ILE A 125 -12.07 -16.18 1.73
N THR A 126 -12.44 -15.07 2.36
CA THR A 126 -11.55 -14.24 3.17
C THR A 126 -11.72 -14.48 4.66
N ASP A 127 -12.89 -14.97 5.07
CA ASP A 127 -13.28 -15.10 6.48
C ASP A 127 -14.02 -16.41 6.74
N VAL A 128 -13.70 -17.07 7.84
CA VAL A 128 -14.48 -18.22 8.34
C VAL A 128 -15.03 -17.91 9.73
N PHE A 129 -16.33 -18.12 9.90
CA PHE A 129 -17.04 -17.99 11.18
C PHE A 129 -17.19 -19.38 11.79
N VAL A 130 -16.31 -19.72 12.72
CA VAL A 130 -16.13 -21.09 13.21
C VAL A 130 -16.86 -21.29 14.52
N LYS A 131 -17.83 -22.21 14.54
CA LYS A 131 -18.64 -22.48 15.73
C LYS A 131 -17.74 -22.85 16.91
N ALA A 132 -17.79 -22.03 17.96
CA ALA A 132 -16.98 -22.12 19.14
C ALA A 132 -17.85 -22.49 20.35
N ASN A 133 -18.23 -23.77 20.43
CA ASN A 133 -19.09 -24.28 21.50
C ASN A 133 -18.46 -24.08 22.87
N ARG A 134 -19.17 -23.38 23.75
CA ARG A 134 -18.72 -23.06 25.11
C ARG A 134 -18.95 -24.21 26.10
N ILE A 135 -20.03 -24.96 25.89
CA ILE A 135 -20.56 -25.93 26.83
C ILE A 135 -20.68 -27.31 26.16
N SER A 136 -20.94 -27.39 24.85
CA SER A 136 -21.04 -28.65 24.07
C SER A 136 -19.70 -29.16 23.57
N TYR A 137 -19.58 -30.48 23.45
CA TYR A 137 -18.54 -31.12 22.64
C TYR A 137 -18.93 -31.12 21.14
N PRO A 138 -17.96 -30.93 20.22
CA PRO A 138 -16.58 -30.55 20.48
C PRO A 138 -16.49 -29.09 20.92
N THR A 139 -15.70 -28.85 21.97
CA THR A 139 -15.59 -27.52 22.59
C THR A 139 -14.74 -26.58 21.72
N TYR A 140 -14.87 -25.27 21.96
CA TYR A 140 -14.11 -24.26 21.21
C TYR A 140 -12.61 -24.51 21.23
N GLN A 141 -12.05 -25.12 22.28
CA GLN A 141 -10.62 -25.41 22.34
C GLN A 141 -10.20 -26.37 21.22
N ASN A 142 -10.95 -27.46 21.04
CA ASN A 142 -10.65 -28.44 20.01
C ASN A 142 -10.88 -27.86 18.62
N VAL A 143 -12.01 -27.17 18.44
CA VAL A 143 -12.44 -26.67 17.13
C VAL A 143 -11.52 -25.55 16.64
N LEU A 144 -11.23 -24.56 17.49
CA LEU A 144 -10.38 -23.42 17.13
C LEU A 144 -8.93 -23.86 16.89
N THR A 145 -8.36 -24.75 17.72
CA THR A 145 -7.02 -25.28 17.46
C THR A 145 -6.95 -26.01 16.12
N THR A 146 -7.97 -26.81 15.79
CA THR A 146 -8.01 -27.57 14.53
C THR A 146 -8.05 -26.65 13.32
N ILE A 147 -8.95 -25.66 13.30
CA ILE A 147 -9.07 -24.77 12.14
C ILE A 147 -7.88 -23.80 12.00
N ILE A 148 -7.33 -23.31 13.12
CA ILE A 148 -6.13 -22.45 13.12
C ILE A 148 -4.95 -23.18 12.49
N ASN A 149 -4.75 -24.45 12.84
CA ASN A 149 -3.68 -25.26 12.25
C ASN A 149 -3.93 -25.53 10.77
N LYS A 150 -5.16 -25.83 10.36
CA LYS A 150 -5.51 -26.06 8.94
C LYS A 150 -5.27 -24.83 8.07
N LEU A 151 -5.61 -23.64 8.57
CA LEU A 151 -5.51 -22.38 7.81
C LEU A 151 -4.18 -21.64 8.04
N GLN A 152 -3.22 -22.27 8.72
CA GLN A 152 -1.92 -21.66 8.98
C GLN A 152 -1.19 -21.35 7.66
N GLY A 153 -0.73 -20.10 7.51
CA GLY A 153 -0.05 -19.63 6.30
C GLY A 153 -0.98 -19.13 5.20
N THR A 154 -2.30 -19.22 5.39
CA THR A 154 -3.28 -18.55 4.53
C THR A 154 -3.59 -17.14 5.02
N GLU A 155 -4.20 -16.31 4.17
CA GLU A 155 -4.71 -14.99 4.57
C GLU A 155 -6.16 -15.05 5.12
N ILE A 156 -6.75 -16.25 5.25
CA ILE A 156 -8.13 -16.43 5.69
C ILE A 156 -8.25 -16.11 7.18
N ARG A 157 -9.14 -15.17 7.50
CA ARG A 157 -9.40 -14.69 8.85
C ARG A 157 -10.34 -15.62 9.61
N ILE A 158 -9.95 -16.02 10.81
CA ILE A 158 -10.76 -16.90 11.66
C ILE A 158 -11.52 -16.09 12.69
N HIS A 159 -12.85 -16.22 12.69
CA HIS A 159 -13.73 -15.61 13.69
C HIS A 159 -14.36 -16.69 14.56
N ALA A 160 -14.22 -16.59 15.88
CA ALA A 160 -14.88 -17.52 16.79
C ALA A 160 -16.37 -17.18 16.88
N TRP A 161 -17.23 -18.06 16.38
CA TRP A 161 -18.69 -17.92 16.34
C TRP A 161 -19.32 -18.48 17.61
N ILE A 162 -19.86 -17.59 18.45
CA ILE A 162 -20.30 -17.88 19.82
C ILE A 162 -21.82 -17.74 19.94
N THR A 163 -22.51 -18.80 20.37
CA THR A 163 -23.91 -18.73 20.80
C THR A 163 -24.01 -17.97 22.13
N CYS A 164 -24.88 -16.96 22.20
CA CYS A 164 -25.05 -16.11 23.38
C CYS A 164 -26.19 -16.57 24.29
N PHE A 165 -27.45 -16.25 23.94
CA PHE A 165 -28.59 -16.38 24.85
C PHE A 165 -29.48 -17.59 24.57
N VAL A 166 -28.83 -18.68 24.17
CA VAL A 166 -29.46 -20.00 24.02
C VAL A 166 -28.63 -21.00 24.81
N ASP A 167 -29.31 -21.74 25.66
CA ASP A 167 -28.70 -22.77 26.47
C ASP A 167 -28.47 -24.05 25.67
N ALA A 168 -27.92 -24.98 26.42
CA ALA A 168 -27.61 -26.31 26.06
C ALA A 168 -28.69 -27.17 25.39
N ASN A 169 -29.94 -26.92 25.76
CA ASN A 169 -31.10 -27.65 25.29
C ASN A 169 -31.87 -26.85 24.24
N GLY A 170 -31.31 -25.71 23.79
CA GLY A 170 -31.97 -24.80 22.85
C GLY A 170 -32.95 -23.83 23.51
N ASN A 171 -33.00 -23.75 24.85
CA ASN A 171 -33.87 -22.81 25.54
C ASN A 171 -33.28 -21.42 25.57
N TRP A 172 -34.14 -20.41 25.43
CA TRP A 172 -33.73 -19.02 25.56
C TRP A 172 -33.38 -18.67 27.00
N VAL A 173 -32.23 -18.03 27.16
CA VAL A 173 -31.77 -17.50 28.45
C VAL A 173 -32.01 -16.00 28.46
N ASP A 174 -32.45 -15.43 29.59
CA ASP A 174 -32.66 -13.99 29.68
C ASP A 174 -31.32 -13.25 29.56
N PRO A 175 -31.14 -12.33 28.59
CA PRO A 175 -29.96 -11.48 28.46
C PRO A 175 -29.63 -10.64 29.70
N LYS A 176 -30.55 -10.52 30.66
CA LYS A 176 -30.31 -9.84 31.95
C LYS A 176 -29.73 -10.73 33.05
N ASP A 177 -29.65 -12.05 32.84
CA ASP A 177 -29.03 -12.93 33.83
C ASP A 177 -27.52 -12.68 33.90
N SER A 178 -27.07 -12.15 35.04
CA SER A 178 -25.66 -11.84 35.28
C SER A 178 -24.78 -13.08 35.25
N ASN A 179 -25.29 -14.24 35.69
CA ASN A 179 -24.49 -15.47 35.68
C ASN A 179 -24.16 -15.91 34.25
N THR A 180 -25.18 -15.89 33.38
CA THR A 180 -25.02 -16.22 31.97
C THR A 180 -24.13 -15.20 31.24
N THR A 181 -24.40 -13.90 31.41
CA THR A 181 -23.60 -12.85 30.75
C THR A 181 -22.14 -12.82 31.23
N ASP A 182 -21.89 -13.08 32.52
CA ASP A 182 -20.53 -13.18 33.07
C ASP A 182 -19.79 -14.40 32.51
N ALA A 183 -20.45 -15.56 32.46
CA ALA A 183 -19.89 -16.75 31.84
C ALA A 183 -19.60 -16.50 30.35
N LEU A 184 -20.48 -15.78 29.64
CA LEU A 184 -20.31 -15.39 28.23
C LEU A 184 -19.04 -14.58 28.01
N VAL A 185 -18.92 -13.48 28.73
CA VAL A 185 -17.76 -12.58 28.68
C VAL A 185 -16.48 -13.30 29.10
N LYS A 186 -16.55 -14.22 30.08
CA LYS A 186 -15.40 -15.04 30.49
C LYS A 186 -14.86 -15.90 29.34
N ALA A 187 -15.69 -16.66 28.63
CA ALA A 187 -15.15 -17.47 27.53
C ALA A 187 -14.71 -16.60 26.34
N VAL A 188 -15.36 -15.46 26.08
CA VAL A 188 -14.86 -14.48 25.09
C VAL A 188 -13.46 -14.03 25.47
N LYS A 189 -13.22 -13.70 26.75
CA LYS A 189 -11.91 -13.32 27.26
C LYS A 189 -10.90 -14.46 27.09
N ASP A 190 -11.28 -15.69 27.43
CA ASP A 190 -10.42 -16.86 27.32
C ASP A 190 -10.04 -17.15 25.86
N ILE A 191 -11.02 -17.12 24.94
CA ILE A 191 -10.79 -17.29 23.50
C ILE A 191 -9.89 -16.16 22.96
N THR A 192 -10.22 -14.91 23.26
CA THR A 192 -9.46 -13.74 22.77
C THR A 192 -8.01 -13.79 23.26
N THR A 193 -7.78 -14.22 24.51
CA THR A 193 -6.43 -14.29 25.09
C THR A 193 -5.60 -15.39 24.41
N ASN A 194 -6.17 -16.59 24.31
CA ASN A 194 -5.40 -17.82 24.07
C ASN A 194 -5.31 -18.25 22.60
N TYR A 195 -6.15 -17.69 21.71
CA TYR A 195 -6.19 -18.12 20.31
C TYR A 195 -5.81 -17.00 19.33
N ASN A 196 -5.16 -17.37 18.23
CA ASN A 196 -4.85 -16.45 17.14
C ASN A 196 -6.04 -16.34 16.18
N ILE A 197 -7.02 -15.54 16.60
CA ILE A 197 -8.25 -15.27 15.84
C ILE A 197 -8.26 -13.82 15.35
N ALA A 198 -8.96 -13.58 14.25
CA ALA A 198 -9.21 -12.26 13.70
C ALA A 198 -10.45 -11.60 14.30
N GLY A 199 -11.40 -12.36 14.85
CA GLY A 199 -12.59 -11.80 15.46
C GLY A 199 -13.40 -12.73 16.36
N ILE A 200 -14.33 -12.13 17.09
CA ILE A 200 -15.40 -12.75 17.87
C ILE A 200 -16.70 -12.43 17.14
N HIS A 201 -17.45 -13.47 16.77
CA HIS A 201 -18.73 -13.33 16.08
C HIS A 201 -19.86 -13.83 16.99
N LEU A 202 -20.76 -12.94 17.38
CA LEU A 202 -21.84 -13.20 18.32
C LEU A 202 -23.10 -13.65 17.59
N ASP A 203 -23.64 -14.80 17.97
CA ASP A 203 -24.89 -15.32 17.44
C ASP A 203 -25.88 -15.53 18.59
N TYR A 204 -27.18 -15.54 18.27
CA TYR A 204 -28.26 -15.54 19.25
C TYR A 204 -28.11 -14.44 20.31
N VAL A 205 -27.50 -13.30 19.95
CA VAL A 205 -27.39 -12.12 20.80
C VAL A 205 -28.67 -11.28 20.70
N ARG A 206 -29.78 -11.90 21.11
CA ARG A 206 -31.15 -11.36 21.03
C ARG A 206 -32.11 -12.07 21.98
N TYR A 207 -33.33 -11.54 22.09
CA TYR A 207 -34.50 -12.26 22.56
C TYR A 207 -35.10 -13.16 21.46
N PRO A 208 -35.97 -14.14 21.79
CA PRO A 208 -36.68 -14.98 20.80
C PRO A 208 -37.69 -14.26 19.90
N GLY A 209 -37.86 -12.94 20.03
CA GLY A 209 -39.02 -12.22 19.51
C GLY A 209 -39.89 -11.62 20.61
N THR A 210 -39.43 -11.65 21.86
CA THR A 210 -40.16 -11.18 23.04
C THR A 210 -39.55 -9.94 23.68
N ALA A 211 -38.58 -9.25 23.06
CA ALA A 211 -37.86 -8.14 23.71
C ALA A 211 -38.81 -7.07 24.28
N TYR A 212 -39.91 -6.74 23.58
CA TYR A 212 -40.96 -5.83 24.06
C TYR A 212 -41.65 -6.26 25.37
N LYS A 213 -41.60 -7.54 25.74
CA LYS A 213 -42.11 -8.06 27.02
C LYS A 213 -41.14 -7.82 28.18
N HIS A 214 -39.89 -7.46 27.88
CA HIS A 214 -38.85 -7.19 28.87
C HIS A 214 -38.56 -5.69 28.90
N SER A 215 -38.89 -5.03 30.01
CA SER A 215 -38.57 -3.61 30.19
C SER A 215 -37.07 -3.39 29.99
N GLY A 216 -36.66 -2.55 29.05
CA GLY A 216 -35.24 -2.33 28.73
C GLY A 216 -34.56 -3.47 27.95
N GLY A 217 -35.33 -4.23 27.14
CA GLY A 217 -34.82 -5.38 26.39
C GLY A 217 -33.74 -5.01 25.36
N THR A 218 -33.90 -3.90 24.64
CA THR A 218 -32.89 -3.40 23.70
C THR A 218 -31.60 -3.01 24.42
N GLU A 219 -31.72 -2.31 25.55
CA GLU A 219 -30.59 -1.87 26.36
C GLU A 219 -29.82 -3.06 26.94
N ALA A 220 -30.50 -4.15 27.30
CA ALA A 220 -29.86 -5.36 27.78
C ALA A 220 -28.93 -5.98 26.71
N ILE A 221 -29.41 -6.08 25.47
CA ILE A 221 -28.61 -6.59 24.34
C ILE A 221 -27.45 -5.63 24.03
N THR A 222 -27.72 -4.33 23.87
CA THR A 222 -26.69 -3.32 23.56
C THR A 222 -25.60 -3.28 24.64
N SER A 223 -25.97 -3.32 25.92
CA SER A 223 -25.01 -3.28 27.03
C SER A 223 -24.14 -4.55 27.10
N PHE A 224 -24.72 -5.71 26.79
CA PHE A 224 -23.95 -6.95 26.70
C PHE A 224 -22.93 -6.90 25.56
N VAL A 225 -23.34 -6.47 24.36
CA VAL A 225 -22.44 -6.33 23.20
C VAL A 225 -21.34 -5.31 23.49
N GLN A 226 -21.67 -4.18 24.12
CA GLN A 226 -20.67 -3.21 24.58
C GLN A 226 -19.65 -3.83 25.54
N ARG A 227 -20.11 -4.64 26.50
CA ARG A 227 -19.23 -5.32 27.47
C ARG A 227 -18.30 -6.32 26.78
N VAL A 228 -18.81 -7.08 25.81
CA VAL A 228 -18.00 -7.98 24.96
C VAL A 228 -16.96 -7.18 24.18
N TYR A 229 -17.38 -6.13 23.48
CA TYR A 229 -16.51 -5.25 22.70
C TYR A 229 -15.35 -4.71 23.55
N ASN A 230 -15.66 -4.07 24.67
CA ASN A 230 -14.65 -3.53 25.57
C ASN A 230 -13.69 -4.60 26.09
N THR A 231 -14.21 -5.80 26.39
CA THR A 231 -13.38 -6.93 26.82
C THR A 231 -12.41 -7.35 25.73
N VAL A 232 -12.90 -7.58 24.50
CA VAL A 232 -12.06 -7.98 23.35
C VAL A 232 -11.00 -6.93 23.06
N LYS A 233 -11.40 -5.66 22.94
CA LYS A 233 -10.50 -4.56 22.61
C LYS A 233 -9.43 -4.32 23.68
N SER A 234 -9.73 -4.57 24.95
CA SER A 234 -8.75 -4.47 26.04
C SER A 234 -7.64 -5.53 25.98
N ILE A 235 -7.90 -6.67 25.35
CA ILE A 235 -6.95 -7.79 25.25
C ILE A 235 -6.19 -7.71 23.93
N LYS A 236 -6.93 -7.60 22.82
CA LYS A 236 -6.38 -7.49 21.46
C LYS A 236 -7.17 -6.45 20.68
N ALA A 237 -6.68 -5.21 20.65
CA ALA A 237 -7.34 -4.07 20.01
C ALA A 237 -7.72 -4.30 18.53
N LYS A 238 -6.97 -5.17 17.81
CA LYS A 238 -7.20 -5.51 16.40
C LYS A 238 -8.19 -6.66 16.17
N VAL A 239 -8.58 -7.41 17.21
CA VAL A 239 -9.56 -8.49 17.06
C VAL A 239 -10.94 -7.85 16.93
N ALA A 240 -11.68 -8.22 15.88
CA ALA A 240 -13.00 -7.67 15.64
C ALA A 240 -14.08 -8.27 16.55
N VAL A 241 -15.17 -7.54 16.69
CA VAL A 241 -16.44 -8.04 17.21
C VAL A 241 -17.52 -7.82 16.16
N SER A 242 -18.20 -8.88 15.77
CA SER A 242 -19.35 -8.84 14.85
C SER A 242 -20.52 -9.62 15.44
N ALA A 243 -21.71 -9.47 14.86
CA ALA A 243 -22.89 -10.19 15.33
C ALA A 243 -23.81 -10.61 14.19
N ALA A 244 -24.39 -11.80 14.31
CA ALA A 244 -25.51 -12.28 13.51
C ALA A 244 -26.80 -11.58 13.98
N LEU A 245 -27.41 -10.81 13.07
CA LEU A 245 -28.59 -9.98 13.38
C LEU A 245 -29.78 -10.47 12.55
N MET A 246 -30.99 -10.26 13.05
CA MET A 246 -32.19 -10.52 12.26
C MET A 246 -32.34 -9.46 11.14
N PRO A 247 -33.08 -9.70 10.03
CA PRO A 247 -33.15 -8.77 8.90
C PRO A 247 -34.37 -7.83 8.88
N GLU A 248 -35.28 -7.84 9.86
CA GLU A 248 -36.61 -7.17 9.82
C GLU A 248 -36.59 -5.65 10.06
N GLY A 249 -35.50 -4.98 9.69
CA GLY A 249 -35.40 -3.52 9.69
C GLY A 249 -35.73 -2.88 11.05
N ALA A 250 -36.64 -1.89 11.04
CA ALA A 250 -37.03 -1.14 12.25
C ALA A 250 -37.65 -2.00 13.36
N ALA A 251 -38.20 -3.17 13.02
CA ALA A 251 -38.88 -4.04 13.98
C ALA A 251 -37.90 -4.78 14.90
N ASN A 252 -36.61 -4.86 14.52
CA ASN A 252 -35.62 -5.65 15.26
C ASN A 252 -35.42 -5.21 16.70
N ALA A 253 -35.37 -3.90 16.95
CA ALA A 253 -35.21 -3.38 18.30
C ALA A 253 -36.39 -3.83 19.19
N TYR A 254 -37.61 -3.78 18.65
CA TYR A 254 -38.83 -4.12 19.38
C TYR A 254 -38.96 -5.62 19.69
N TYR A 255 -38.67 -6.50 18.72
CA TYR A 255 -38.87 -7.94 18.90
C TYR A 255 -37.63 -8.66 19.44
N TYR A 256 -36.44 -8.26 19.00
CA TYR A 256 -35.20 -8.98 19.27
C TYR A 256 -34.26 -8.23 20.22
N GLY A 257 -34.53 -6.95 20.48
CA GLY A 257 -33.61 -6.07 21.21
C GLY A 257 -32.40 -5.65 20.38
N GLN A 258 -32.44 -5.87 19.06
CA GLN A 258 -31.33 -5.58 18.15
C GLN A 258 -31.55 -4.26 17.44
N ASP A 259 -31.01 -3.17 17.99
CA ASP A 259 -31.01 -1.86 17.34
C ASP A 259 -29.70 -1.70 16.54
N TYR A 260 -29.77 -1.62 15.21
CA TYR A 260 -28.59 -1.56 14.34
C TYR A 260 -27.70 -0.34 14.63
N VAL A 261 -28.30 0.83 14.88
CA VAL A 261 -27.56 2.07 15.12
C VAL A 261 -26.80 1.94 16.44
N GLN A 262 -27.48 1.49 17.49
CA GLN A 262 -26.86 1.32 18.81
C GLN A 262 -25.77 0.25 18.79
N LEU A 263 -26.05 -0.92 18.18
CA LEU A 263 -25.11 -2.04 18.08
C LEU A 263 -23.88 -1.69 17.25
N SER A 264 -24.03 -0.90 16.17
CA SER A 264 -22.90 -0.48 15.33
C SER A 264 -21.83 0.32 16.09
N ASN A 265 -22.15 0.92 17.24
CA ASN A 265 -21.16 1.57 18.09
C ASN A 265 -20.20 0.58 18.78
N TYR A 266 -20.61 -0.69 18.90
CA TYR A 266 -19.91 -1.73 19.65
C TYR A 266 -19.67 -3.00 18.81
N LEU A 267 -19.74 -2.87 17.49
CA LEU A 267 -19.36 -3.88 16.52
C LEU A 267 -18.37 -3.25 15.53
N ASP A 268 -17.45 -4.04 15.01
CA ASP A 268 -16.56 -3.62 13.92
C ASP A 268 -17.24 -3.83 12.56
N PHE A 269 -18.19 -4.77 12.46
CA PHE A 269 -19.11 -4.95 11.33
C PHE A 269 -20.35 -5.74 11.76
N LEU A 270 -21.45 -5.57 11.04
CA LEU A 270 -22.74 -6.24 11.29
C LEU A 270 -22.94 -7.37 10.28
N VAL A 271 -23.63 -8.45 10.68
CA VAL A 271 -23.92 -9.58 9.79
C VAL A 271 -25.41 -9.97 9.84
N PRO A 272 -26.31 -9.23 9.17
CA PRO A 272 -27.72 -9.60 9.14
C PRO A 272 -27.97 -10.91 8.37
N MET A 273 -28.83 -11.78 8.90
CA MET A 273 -29.20 -13.07 8.32
C MET A 273 -30.38 -12.90 7.35
N ILE A 274 -30.07 -12.53 6.11
CA ILE A 274 -31.03 -12.21 5.04
C ILE A 274 -31.37 -13.50 4.29
N TYR A 275 -32.12 -14.38 4.95
CA TYR A 275 -32.38 -15.74 4.49
C TYR A 275 -33.67 -15.80 3.65
N GLU A 276 -33.57 -15.45 2.37
CA GLU A 276 -34.69 -15.30 1.42
C GLU A 276 -35.79 -16.35 1.58
N GLY A 277 -35.44 -17.64 1.51
CA GLY A 277 -36.43 -18.72 1.51
C GLY A 277 -37.04 -19.01 2.89
N ASN A 278 -36.39 -18.63 3.99
CA ASN A 278 -37.02 -18.63 5.31
C ASN A 278 -38.08 -17.53 5.47
N TYR A 279 -37.91 -16.41 4.76
CA TYR A 279 -38.89 -15.32 4.72
C TYR A 279 -39.90 -15.47 3.58
N ASN A 280 -39.69 -16.44 2.68
CA ASN A 280 -40.46 -16.62 1.44
C ASN A 280 -40.49 -15.33 0.60
N GLU A 281 -39.31 -14.73 0.47
CA GLU A 281 -39.06 -13.47 -0.25
C GLU A 281 -38.24 -13.73 -1.52
N ASP A 282 -37.69 -12.68 -2.16
CA ASP A 282 -36.89 -12.77 -3.39
C ASP A 282 -35.58 -11.93 -3.34
N ASN A 283 -34.86 -11.92 -4.47
CA ASN A 283 -33.63 -11.15 -4.64
C ASN A 283 -33.79 -9.62 -4.47
N ASP A 284 -34.98 -9.05 -4.71
CA ASP A 284 -35.25 -7.62 -4.49
C ASP A 284 -35.40 -7.33 -2.99
N TRP A 285 -35.97 -8.27 -2.25
CA TRP A 285 -35.97 -8.22 -0.79
C TRP A 285 -34.55 -8.28 -0.21
N ILE A 286 -33.68 -9.16 -0.71
CA ILE A 286 -32.27 -9.19 -0.28
C ILE A 286 -31.62 -7.80 -0.45
N THR A 287 -31.82 -7.19 -1.62
CA THR A 287 -31.26 -5.87 -1.94
C THR A 287 -31.78 -4.79 -0.99
N SER A 288 -33.09 -4.73 -0.80
CA SER A 288 -33.75 -3.69 0.00
C SER A 288 -33.52 -3.86 1.52
N ALA A 289 -33.55 -5.08 2.03
CA ALA A 289 -33.21 -5.40 3.42
C ALA A 289 -31.75 -5.02 3.73
N THR A 290 -30.82 -5.38 2.83
CA THR A 290 -29.41 -5.00 2.96
C THR A 290 -29.24 -3.47 2.97
N ALA A 291 -29.83 -2.77 2.00
CA ALA A 291 -29.73 -1.31 1.90
C ALA A 291 -30.31 -0.58 3.13
N TYR A 292 -31.41 -1.09 3.68
CA TYR A 292 -31.96 -0.57 4.93
C TYR A 292 -30.93 -0.64 6.05
N ILE A 293 -30.32 -1.80 6.28
CA ILE A 293 -29.39 -2.00 7.39
C ILE A 293 -28.09 -1.21 7.19
N VAL A 294 -27.59 -1.13 5.95
CA VAL A 294 -26.45 -0.27 5.57
C VAL A 294 -26.73 1.19 5.95
N SER A 295 -27.93 1.70 5.64
CA SER A 295 -28.31 3.08 5.99
C SER A 295 -28.52 3.33 7.49
N HIS A 296 -28.64 2.27 8.30
CA HIS A 296 -28.83 2.32 9.75
C HIS A 296 -27.61 1.79 10.53
N SER A 297 -26.45 1.72 9.88
CA SER A 297 -25.19 1.30 10.50
C SER A 297 -24.12 2.36 10.31
N THR A 298 -23.31 2.59 11.34
CA THR A 298 -22.07 3.39 11.24
C THR A 298 -20.84 2.55 10.86
N LYS A 299 -21.06 1.26 10.62
CA LYS A 299 -20.04 0.23 10.38
C LYS A 299 -20.38 -0.58 9.12
N PRO A 300 -19.39 -1.25 8.53
CA PRO A 300 -19.62 -2.21 7.44
C PRO A 300 -20.73 -3.21 7.77
N VAL A 301 -21.53 -3.55 6.76
CA VAL A 301 -22.60 -4.56 6.85
C VAL A 301 -22.28 -5.67 5.87
N VAL A 302 -22.15 -6.90 6.38
CA VAL A 302 -21.88 -8.11 5.60
C VAL A 302 -23.16 -8.92 5.52
N ALA A 303 -23.71 -9.14 4.34
CA ALA A 303 -24.97 -9.86 4.22
C ALA A 303 -24.78 -11.37 4.51
N GLY A 304 -25.42 -11.88 5.55
CA GLY A 304 -25.53 -13.31 5.80
C GLY A 304 -26.58 -13.92 4.87
N LEU A 305 -26.18 -14.84 4.00
CA LEU A 305 -27.02 -15.44 2.97
C LEU A 305 -27.16 -16.94 3.21
N GLN A 306 -28.38 -17.44 3.03
CA GLN A 306 -28.66 -18.88 3.09
C GLN A 306 -28.13 -19.59 1.85
N THR A 307 -27.66 -20.84 1.99
CA THR A 307 -27.14 -21.64 0.86
C THR A 307 -28.05 -22.82 0.50
N TYR A 308 -29.25 -22.86 1.06
CA TYR A 308 -30.25 -23.91 0.93
C TYR A 308 -31.65 -23.27 0.89
N LYS A 309 -32.67 -24.03 0.46
CA LYS A 309 -34.00 -23.48 0.17
C LYS A 309 -34.66 -22.85 1.40
N SER A 310 -34.70 -23.55 2.54
CA SER A 310 -35.19 -23.00 3.82
C SER A 310 -34.91 -23.97 4.96
N ASP A 311 -35.14 -23.58 6.22
CA ASP A 311 -35.02 -24.51 7.36
C ASP A 311 -35.96 -25.71 7.30
N SER A 312 -37.05 -25.61 6.53
CA SER A 312 -37.97 -26.73 6.23
C SER A 312 -37.60 -27.50 4.96
N ASN A 313 -36.63 -27.02 4.19
CA ASN A 313 -36.16 -27.62 2.95
C ASN A 313 -34.65 -27.43 2.79
N LEU A 314 -33.88 -28.43 3.26
CA LEU A 314 -32.42 -28.40 3.27
C LEU A 314 -31.76 -28.68 1.90
N VAL A 315 -32.52 -28.62 0.80
CA VAL A 315 -31.95 -28.73 -0.55
C VAL A 315 -31.05 -27.53 -0.79
N ALA A 316 -29.78 -27.78 -1.13
CA ALA A 316 -28.81 -26.75 -1.46
C ALA A 316 -29.32 -25.89 -2.63
N LEU A 317 -29.10 -24.58 -2.54
CA LEU A 317 -29.27 -23.67 -3.66
C LEU A 317 -28.19 -23.97 -4.70
N SER A 318 -28.55 -23.85 -5.98
CA SER A 318 -27.55 -23.94 -7.05
C SER A 318 -26.55 -22.79 -6.96
N VAL A 319 -25.35 -23.00 -7.49
CA VAL A 319 -24.32 -21.95 -7.59
C VAL A 319 -24.85 -20.67 -8.26
N LYS A 320 -25.76 -20.80 -9.22
CA LYS A 320 -26.40 -19.66 -9.89
C LYS A 320 -27.26 -18.85 -8.91
N GLU A 321 -28.11 -19.52 -8.13
CA GLU A 321 -28.98 -18.88 -7.13
C GLU A 321 -28.12 -18.19 -6.06
N ILE A 322 -27.11 -18.88 -5.51
CA ILE A 322 -26.18 -18.31 -4.52
C ILE A 322 -25.50 -17.04 -5.07
N ASN A 323 -25.03 -17.08 -6.32
CA ASN A 323 -24.40 -15.91 -6.94
C ASN A 323 -25.38 -14.77 -7.17
N GLN A 324 -26.65 -15.04 -7.47
CA GLN A 324 -27.68 -14.00 -7.60
C GLN A 324 -27.93 -13.33 -6.24
N ASP A 325 -28.02 -14.09 -5.16
CA ASP A 325 -28.21 -13.59 -3.81
C ASP A 325 -27.02 -12.71 -3.38
N ILE A 326 -25.78 -13.15 -3.68
CA ILE A 326 -24.57 -12.35 -3.46
C ILE A 326 -24.64 -11.02 -4.22
N GLN A 327 -25.02 -11.04 -5.50
CA GLN A 327 -25.11 -9.81 -6.29
C GLN A 327 -26.19 -8.85 -5.77
N SER A 328 -27.33 -9.37 -5.31
CA SER A 328 -28.37 -8.57 -4.67
C SER A 328 -27.89 -7.91 -3.39
N ALA A 329 -27.20 -8.66 -2.52
CA ALA A 329 -26.61 -8.12 -1.31
C ALA A 329 -25.58 -7.03 -1.61
N LEU A 330 -24.69 -7.24 -2.58
CA LEU A 330 -23.69 -6.23 -2.99
C LEU A 330 -24.36 -4.99 -3.60
N SER A 331 -25.42 -5.18 -4.39
CA SER A 331 -26.23 -4.07 -4.95
C SER A 331 -26.94 -3.27 -3.87
N GLY A 332 -27.30 -3.92 -2.75
CA GLY A 332 -27.81 -3.28 -1.53
C GLY A 332 -26.74 -2.50 -0.74
N GLY A 333 -25.48 -2.49 -1.18
CA GLY A 333 -24.38 -1.76 -0.55
C GLY A 333 -23.68 -2.51 0.57
N SER A 334 -23.83 -3.84 0.66
CA SER A 334 -23.05 -4.63 1.61
C SER A 334 -21.55 -4.54 1.35
N SER A 335 -20.79 -4.64 2.43
CA SER A 335 -19.34 -4.73 2.49
C SER A 335 -18.82 -6.15 2.24
N GLY A 336 -19.63 -6.98 1.56
CA GLY A 336 -19.39 -8.40 1.35
C GLY A 336 -20.56 -9.27 1.83
N PHE A 337 -20.34 -10.58 1.82
CA PHE A 337 -21.33 -11.59 2.15
C PHE A 337 -20.76 -12.62 3.13
N ALA A 338 -21.62 -13.37 3.79
CA ALA A 338 -21.26 -14.56 4.55
C ALA A 338 -22.25 -15.68 4.20
N LEU A 339 -21.75 -16.86 3.84
CA LEU A 339 -22.59 -17.97 3.38
C LEU A 339 -22.88 -18.94 4.51
N PHE A 340 -24.17 -19.20 4.77
CA PHE A 340 -24.65 -20.13 5.78
C PHE A 340 -25.18 -21.41 5.11
N ARG A 341 -24.42 -22.51 5.08
CA ARG A 341 -23.08 -22.76 5.69
C ARG A 341 -22.29 -23.84 4.93
N TYR A 342 -20.99 -24.03 5.21
CA TYR A 342 -20.09 -24.93 4.46
C TYR A 342 -20.66 -26.33 4.19
N GLY A 343 -21.21 -26.99 5.22
CA GLY A 343 -21.76 -28.34 5.08
C GLY A 343 -23.01 -28.44 4.19
N TRP A 344 -23.68 -27.33 3.89
CA TRP A 344 -24.90 -27.26 3.07
C TRP A 344 -24.72 -26.44 1.79
N LEU A 345 -23.51 -25.97 1.52
CA LEU A 345 -23.17 -25.26 0.30
C LEU A 345 -23.00 -26.26 -0.85
N ASP A 346 -23.58 -25.95 -2.01
CA ASP A 346 -23.33 -26.71 -3.23
C ASP A 346 -21.81 -26.77 -3.50
N LYS A 347 -21.25 -27.98 -3.56
CA LYS A 347 -19.81 -28.17 -3.75
C LYS A 347 -19.32 -27.64 -5.09
N ASP A 348 -20.19 -27.48 -6.07
CA ASP A 348 -19.84 -26.84 -7.34
C ASP A 348 -19.50 -25.34 -7.17
N PHE A 349 -19.91 -24.71 -6.05
CA PHE A 349 -19.50 -23.35 -5.69
C PHE A 349 -17.98 -23.24 -5.52
N PHE A 350 -17.34 -24.28 -5.00
CA PHE A 350 -15.88 -24.35 -4.88
C PHE A 350 -15.20 -24.77 -6.19
N LYS A 351 -15.94 -25.42 -7.10
CA LYS A 351 -15.44 -25.81 -8.43
C LYS A 351 -15.53 -24.68 -9.44
N THR A 352 -16.34 -23.65 -9.21
CA THR A 352 -16.48 -22.51 -10.12
C THR A 352 -15.23 -21.64 -10.25
N SER A 353 -14.17 -21.93 -9.49
CA SER A 353 -12.83 -21.35 -9.70
C SER A 353 -11.86 -22.28 -10.44
N ASN A 354 -12.27 -23.51 -10.79
CA ASN A 354 -11.50 -24.48 -11.59
C ASN A 354 -12.31 -25.15 -12.71
N SER A 355 -13.48 -24.61 -13.05
CA SER A 355 -14.33 -25.10 -14.15
C SER A 355 -14.30 -24.16 -15.35
N ASN A 356 -13.10 -23.99 -15.92
CA ASN A 356 -12.93 -23.55 -17.31
C ASN A 356 -11.90 -24.44 -18.02
N ASN A 357 -12.14 -25.75 -17.98
CA ASN A 357 -11.75 -26.66 -19.08
C ASN A 357 -12.90 -26.81 -20.09
N ASN A 358 -13.68 -25.73 -20.27
CA ASN A 358 -14.23 -25.35 -21.56
C ASN A 358 -14.12 -23.83 -21.65
N THR A 359 -13.60 -23.32 -22.75
CA THR A 359 -13.26 -21.92 -22.99
C THR A 359 -14.45 -20.97 -22.81
N SER A 360 -14.55 -20.33 -21.65
CA SER A 360 -15.09 -18.97 -21.56
C SER A 360 -14.21 -18.17 -20.60
N THR A 361 -13.04 -17.78 -21.10
CA THR A 361 -12.24 -16.72 -20.50
C THR A 361 -13.14 -15.49 -20.37
N THR A 362 -13.27 -14.90 -19.19
CA THR A 362 -13.91 -13.57 -19.10
C THR A 362 -13.04 -12.62 -19.90
N GLN A 363 -13.54 -12.18 -21.06
CA GLN A 363 -12.78 -11.30 -21.95
C GLN A 363 -13.34 -9.89 -21.94
N PHE A 364 -12.46 -8.91 -22.06
CA PHE A 364 -12.83 -7.52 -22.15
C PHE A 364 -12.27 -6.90 -23.43
N THR A 365 -13.08 -6.05 -24.06
CA THR A 365 -12.60 -5.19 -25.13
C THR A 365 -11.72 -4.07 -24.55
N THR A 366 -10.79 -3.56 -25.35
CA THR A 366 -9.96 -2.40 -24.99
C THR A 366 -10.81 -1.18 -24.62
N ALA A 367 -11.98 -1.00 -25.23
CA ALA A 367 -12.93 0.06 -24.91
C ALA A 367 -13.56 -0.09 -23.52
N GLN A 368 -13.93 -1.31 -23.11
CA GLN A 368 -14.46 -1.59 -21.77
C GLN A 368 -13.40 -1.32 -20.69
N ILE A 369 -12.17 -1.78 -20.92
CA ILE A 369 -11.05 -1.55 -20.02
C ILE A 369 -10.74 -0.06 -19.91
N ALA A 370 -10.70 0.66 -21.04
CA ALA A 370 -10.41 2.08 -21.04
C ALA A 370 -11.51 2.91 -20.33
N LYS A 371 -12.77 2.46 -20.35
CA LYS A 371 -13.86 3.09 -19.59
C LYS A 371 -13.65 2.92 -18.08
N ALA A 372 -13.33 1.71 -17.63
CA ALA A 372 -12.97 1.46 -16.24
C ALA A 372 -11.72 2.26 -15.80
N ALA A 373 -10.71 2.35 -16.68
CA ALA A 373 -9.52 3.18 -16.47
C ALA A 373 -9.85 4.66 -16.25
N LYS A 374 -10.80 5.21 -17.01
CA LYS A 374 -11.30 6.58 -16.79
C LYS A 374 -11.95 6.74 -15.42
N ASP A 375 -12.78 5.78 -15.00
CA ASP A 375 -13.47 5.85 -13.71
C ASP A 375 -12.47 5.72 -12.54
N VAL A 376 -11.51 4.80 -12.63
CA VAL A 376 -10.42 4.63 -11.65
C VAL A 376 -9.55 5.88 -11.57
N LYS A 377 -9.19 6.48 -12.71
CA LYS A 377 -8.49 7.78 -12.73
C LYS A 377 -9.26 8.83 -11.92
N LEU A 378 -10.54 9.03 -12.21
CA LEU A 378 -11.36 10.05 -11.54
C LEU A 378 -11.47 9.77 -10.03
N PHE A 379 -11.61 8.49 -9.65
CA PHE A 379 -11.61 8.06 -8.27
C PHE A 379 -10.31 8.44 -7.55
N ILE A 380 -9.14 8.10 -8.12
CA ILE A 380 -7.83 8.41 -7.54
C ILE A 380 -7.63 9.92 -7.42
N GLU A 381 -8.05 10.68 -8.44
CA GLU A 381 -7.90 12.13 -8.45
C GLU A 381 -8.76 12.82 -7.39
N GLY A 382 -9.97 12.32 -7.13
CA GLY A 382 -10.86 12.83 -6.09
C GLY A 382 -10.47 12.39 -4.68
N ASN A 383 -10.11 11.12 -4.51
CA ASN A 383 -9.97 10.49 -3.20
C ASN A 383 -8.51 10.33 -2.72
N LYS A 384 -7.53 10.46 -3.62
CA LYS A 384 -6.08 10.37 -3.35
C LYS A 384 -5.58 8.99 -2.88
N TYR A 385 -6.36 7.93 -3.12
CA TYR A 385 -5.95 6.54 -2.93
C TYR A 385 -6.51 5.64 -4.05
N LEU A 386 -5.98 4.42 -4.18
CA LEU A 386 -6.47 3.44 -5.15
C LEU A 386 -7.74 2.73 -4.66
N PRO A 387 -8.72 2.48 -5.53
CA PRO A 387 -9.83 1.60 -5.18
C PRO A 387 -9.33 0.18 -4.94
N THR A 388 -9.93 -0.52 -3.96
CA THR A 388 -9.59 -1.92 -3.64
C THR A 388 -10.09 -2.88 -4.72
N TRP A 389 -11.28 -2.60 -5.25
CA TRP A 389 -11.90 -3.32 -6.36
C TRP A 389 -12.25 -2.37 -7.48
N ILE A 390 -12.10 -2.85 -8.71
CA ILE A 390 -12.40 -2.09 -9.92
C ILE A 390 -13.47 -2.85 -10.70
N THR A 391 -14.53 -2.16 -11.10
CA THR A 391 -15.55 -2.73 -11.98
C THR A 391 -15.15 -2.52 -13.44
N VAL A 392 -14.92 -3.60 -14.18
CA VAL A 392 -14.69 -3.60 -15.64
C VAL A 392 -15.88 -4.27 -16.31
N ALA A 393 -16.67 -3.51 -17.06
CA ALA A 393 -17.86 -4.02 -17.75
C ALA A 393 -18.82 -4.85 -16.88
N GLY A 394 -18.99 -4.46 -15.61
CA GLY A 394 -19.84 -5.16 -14.64
C GLY A 394 -19.14 -6.29 -13.87
N VAL A 395 -17.89 -6.62 -14.19
CA VAL A 395 -17.09 -7.63 -13.48
C VAL A 395 -16.16 -6.93 -12.48
N LEU A 396 -16.16 -7.38 -11.22
CA LEU A 396 -15.21 -6.91 -10.21
C LEU A 396 -13.86 -7.58 -10.42
N VAL A 397 -12.80 -6.76 -10.47
CA VAL A 397 -11.41 -7.21 -10.56
C VAL A 397 -10.56 -6.52 -9.50
N ASN A 398 -9.56 -7.23 -8.98
CA ASN A 398 -8.64 -6.68 -7.99
C ASN A 398 -7.57 -5.78 -8.67
N GLN A 399 -6.72 -5.14 -7.86
CA GLN A 399 -5.67 -4.23 -8.37
C GLN A 399 -4.66 -4.90 -9.31
N GLY A 400 -4.27 -6.16 -9.06
CA GLY A 400 -3.32 -6.91 -9.87
C GLY A 400 -3.92 -7.36 -11.21
N GLN A 401 -5.15 -7.85 -11.18
CA GLN A 401 -5.95 -8.17 -12.37
C GLN A 401 -6.21 -6.92 -13.21
N PHE A 402 -6.54 -5.79 -12.58
CA PHE A 402 -6.76 -4.54 -13.30
C PHE A 402 -5.47 -3.99 -13.90
N MET A 403 -4.34 -4.10 -13.18
CA MET A 403 -3.03 -3.73 -13.71
C MET A 403 -2.69 -4.51 -14.98
N TYR A 404 -2.98 -5.81 -15.00
CA TYR A 404 -2.85 -6.64 -16.21
C TYR A 404 -3.75 -6.17 -17.36
N LEU A 405 -5.04 -5.94 -17.10
CA LEU A 405 -5.97 -5.43 -18.13
C LEU A 405 -5.51 -4.08 -18.70
N LEU A 406 -5.05 -3.17 -17.86
CA LEU A 406 -4.52 -1.87 -18.28
C LEU A 406 -3.30 -2.01 -19.21
N THR A 407 -2.38 -2.91 -18.88
CA THR A 407 -1.15 -3.11 -19.67
C THR A 407 -1.44 -3.83 -20.98
N GLU A 408 -2.25 -4.88 -20.97
CA GLU A 408 -2.67 -5.59 -22.19
C GLU A 408 -3.47 -4.70 -23.12
N ALA A 409 -4.43 -3.92 -22.61
CA ALA A 409 -5.18 -2.98 -23.43
C ALA A 409 -4.27 -1.95 -24.10
N THR A 410 -3.23 -1.49 -23.40
CA THR A 410 -2.24 -0.58 -23.97
C THR A 410 -1.46 -1.24 -25.12
N VAL A 411 -1.05 -2.50 -24.97
CA VAL A 411 -0.34 -3.26 -26.02
C VAL A 411 -1.24 -3.55 -27.22
N HIS A 412 -2.48 -4.00 -26.99
CA HIS A 412 -3.47 -4.26 -28.03
C HIS A 412 -3.75 -2.99 -28.85
N ILE A 413 -4.03 -1.87 -28.19
CA ILE A 413 -4.27 -0.59 -28.86
C ILE A 413 -3.06 -0.18 -29.72
N GLN A 414 -1.84 -0.30 -29.18
CA GLN A 414 -0.62 0.07 -29.92
C GLN A 414 -0.41 -0.80 -31.17
N ASN A 415 -0.75 -2.08 -31.08
CA ASN A 415 -0.60 -3.03 -32.19
C ASN A 415 -1.78 -3.01 -33.17
N GLY A 416 -2.84 -2.24 -32.88
CA GLY A 416 -4.09 -2.28 -33.65
C GLY A 416 -4.84 -3.60 -33.49
N ASP A 417 -4.58 -4.34 -32.41
CA ASP A 417 -5.27 -5.59 -32.11
C ASP A 417 -6.63 -5.32 -31.47
N GLY A 418 -7.69 -5.74 -32.16
CA GLY A 418 -9.07 -5.63 -31.70
C GLY A 418 -9.57 -6.86 -30.93
N SER A 419 -8.71 -7.87 -30.71
CA SER A 419 -9.07 -9.07 -29.97
C SER A 419 -9.39 -8.75 -28.51
N ALA A 420 -10.31 -9.52 -27.93
CA ALA A 420 -10.70 -9.35 -26.54
C ALA A 420 -9.64 -9.92 -25.60
N ILE A 421 -9.35 -9.20 -24.53
CA ILE A 421 -8.30 -9.53 -23.56
C ILE A 421 -8.90 -10.43 -22.49
N SER A 422 -8.38 -11.65 -22.38
CA SER A 422 -8.79 -12.62 -21.35
C SER A 422 -8.29 -12.18 -19.99
N LEU A 423 -9.16 -12.14 -18.99
CA LEU A 423 -8.78 -11.92 -17.60
C LEU A 423 -7.87 -13.05 -17.12
N VAL A 424 -6.76 -12.67 -16.49
CA VAL A 424 -5.82 -13.59 -15.86
C VAL A 424 -6.01 -13.54 -14.35
N ASP A 425 -5.96 -14.71 -13.70
CA ASP A 425 -5.93 -14.75 -12.24
C ASP A 425 -4.60 -14.18 -11.73
N CYS A 426 -4.70 -13.22 -10.81
CA CYS A 426 -3.58 -12.42 -10.36
C CYS A 426 -3.81 -11.93 -8.93
N ALA A 427 -2.87 -12.24 -8.04
CA ALA A 427 -2.92 -11.78 -6.65
C ALA A 427 -2.78 -10.26 -6.51
N VAL A 428 -3.31 -9.71 -5.41
CA VAL A 428 -3.21 -8.28 -5.07
C VAL A 428 -1.73 -7.90 -4.90
N PRO A 429 -1.29 -6.75 -5.45
CA PRO A 429 0.11 -6.32 -5.33
C PRO A 429 0.45 -6.00 -3.87
N SER A 430 1.63 -6.43 -3.41
CA SER A 430 2.12 -6.05 -2.07
C SER A 430 2.53 -4.57 -2.02
N VAL A 431 2.27 -3.91 -0.89
CA VAL A 431 2.64 -2.50 -0.68
C VAL A 431 4.16 -2.36 -0.72
N SER A 432 4.66 -1.54 -1.65
CA SER A 432 6.08 -1.29 -1.85
C SER A 432 6.40 0.20 -1.74
N GLY A 433 7.60 0.52 -1.26
CA GLY A 433 8.17 1.87 -1.36
C GLY A 433 8.76 2.08 -2.76
N GLU A 434 8.51 3.23 -3.37
CA GLU A 434 9.04 3.57 -4.69
C GLU A 434 10.32 4.43 -4.61
N SER A 435 11.12 4.39 -5.68
CA SER A 435 12.30 5.23 -5.86
C SER A 435 12.27 5.80 -7.27
N LEU A 436 11.51 6.89 -7.44
CA LEU A 436 11.12 7.45 -8.73
C LEU A 436 11.55 8.92 -8.81
N SER A 437 12.32 9.30 -9.83
CA SER A 437 12.79 10.69 -10.00
C SER A 437 11.72 11.65 -10.52
N GLY A 438 10.57 11.13 -10.93
CA GLY A 438 9.59 11.83 -11.75
C GLY A 438 10.10 12.09 -13.18
N GLY A 439 9.19 12.37 -14.10
CA GLY A 439 9.54 12.72 -15.49
C GLY A 439 8.46 12.27 -16.48
N THR A 440 8.88 11.95 -17.70
CA THR A 440 7.98 11.50 -18.76
C THR A 440 8.51 10.23 -19.41
N LEU A 441 7.64 9.25 -19.64
CA LEU A 441 7.94 8.09 -20.48
C LEU A 441 7.44 8.34 -21.90
N SER A 442 8.26 8.05 -22.91
CA SER A 442 7.82 8.03 -24.32
C SER A 442 6.81 6.90 -24.57
N LEU A 443 6.03 7.00 -25.66
CA LEU A 443 5.16 5.93 -26.14
C LEU A 443 5.86 4.57 -26.16
N SER A 444 7.04 4.50 -26.79
CA SER A 444 7.83 3.28 -26.85
C SER A 444 8.24 2.75 -25.47
N ALA A 445 8.55 3.63 -24.52
CA ALA A 445 9.00 3.24 -23.19
C ALA A 445 7.85 2.70 -22.32
N TYR A 446 6.69 3.36 -22.31
CA TYR A 446 5.56 2.86 -21.53
C TYR A 446 4.85 1.68 -22.20
N VAL A 447 4.90 1.52 -23.52
CA VAL A 447 4.41 0.30 -24.19
C VAL A 447 5.32 -0.88 -23.86
N LYS A 448 6.65 -0.69 -23.90
CA LYS A 448 7.60 -1.72 -23.48
C LYS A 448 7.35 -2.17 -22.02
N LEU A 449 7.18 -1.19 -21.12
CA LEU A 449 6.87 -1.47 -19.71
C LEU A 449 5.54 -2.23 -19.55
N ALA A 450 4.52 -1.90 -20.36
CA ALA A 450 3.23 -2.60 -20.33
C ALA A 450 3.41 -4.08 -20.69
N ASN A 451 4.15 -4.35 -21.77
CA ASN A 451 4.45 -5.72 -22.20
C ASN A 451 5.24 -6.51 -21.13
N GLU A 452 6.24 -5.89 -20.50
CA GLU A 452 7.03 -6.53 -19.43
C GLU A 452 6.16 -6.89 -18.21
N ILE A 453 5.23 -6.00 -17.82
CA ILE A 453 4.31 -6.25 -16.71
C ILE A 453 3.30 -7.35 -17.06
N ALA A 454 2.71 -7.30 -18.26
CA ALA A 454 1.74 -8.29 -18.69
C ALA A 454 2.35 -9.70 -18.72
N CYS A 455 3.51 -9.86 -19.37
CA CYS A 455 4.22 -11.14 -19.38
C CYS A 455 4.61 -11.64 -17.98
N PHE A 456 4.98 -10.73 -17.07
CA PHE A 456 5.25 -11.11 -15.69
C PHE A 456 4.00 -11.65 -15.00
N ILE A 457 2.86 -10.98 -15.14
CA ILE A 457 1.60 -11.41 -14.53
C ILE A 457 1.13 -12.74 -15.11
N GLU A 458 1.19 -12.93 -16.43
CA GLU A 458 0.84 -14.20 -17.08
C GLU A 458 1.71 -15.36 -16.58
N GLY A 459 3.02 -15.13 -16.43
CA GLY A 459 3.94 -16.18 -16.02
C GLY A 459 3.89 -16.53 -14.53
N ASN A 460 3.48 -15.58 -13.67
CA ASN A 460 3.59 -15.72 -12.22
C ASN A 460 2.24 -15.69 -11.48
N HIS A 461 1.14 -15.38 -12.18
CA HIS A 461 -0.18 -15.15 -11.57
C HIS A 461 -0.13 -14.15 -10.39
N GLN A 462 0.79 -13.19 -10.48
CA GLN A 462 1.05 -12.20 -9.45
C GLN A 462 1.48 -10.88 -10.07
N SER A 463 0.96 -9.78 -9.53
CA SER A 463 1.36 -8.43 -9.92
C SER A 463 2.73 -8.06 -9.36
N PRO A 464 3.61 -7.40 -10.14
CA PRO A 464 4.85 -6.85 -9.62
C PRO A 464 4.54 -5.68 -8.68
N SER A 465 5.07 -5.74 -7.46
CA SER A 465 4.92 -4.65 -6.49
C SER A 465 5.76 -3.42 -6.86
N LEU A 466 6.85 -3.61 -7.61
CA LEU A 466 7.68 -2.54 -8.19
C LEU A 466 7.99 -2.83 -9.66
N CYS A 467 7.85 -1.81 -10.50
CA CYS A 467 8.14 -1.87 -11.93
C CYS A 467 9.32 -0.95 -12.26
N ARG A 468 10.31 -1.45 -12.98
CA ARG A 468 11.51 -0.67 -13.35
C ARG A 468 11.25 0.09 -14.64
N SER A 469 11.56 1.39 -14.66
CA SER A 469 11.65 2.18 -15.89
C SER A 469 12.93 3.02 -15.94
N SER A 470 13.11 3.79 -17.01
CA SER A 470 14.18 4.80 -17.12
C SER A 470 14.10 5.91 -16.05
N LEU A 471 12.97 6.02 -15.33
CA LEU A 471 12.73 7.01 -14.27
C LEU A 471 12.94 6.44 -12.85
N GLY A 472 13.31 5.16 -12.73
CA GLY A 472 13.51 4.47 -11.45
C GLY A 472 12.52 3.34 -11.19
N LEU A 473 12.35 2.99 -9.91
CA LEU A 473 11.42 1.96 -9.46
C LEU A 473 10.05 2.58 -9.16
N GLN A 474 9.05 2.20 -9.92
CA GLN A 474 7.67 2.67 -9.79
C GLN A 474 6.85 1.69 -8.97
N SER A 475 6.10 2.19 -7.99
CA SER A 475 5.13 1.38 -7.26
C SER A 475 3.98 0.95 -8.16
N TYR A 476 3.34 -0.17 -7.83
CA TYR A 476 2.15 -0.64 -8.55
C TYR A 476 1.04 0.45 -8.58
N GLN A 477 0.95 1.30 -7.55
CA GLN A 477 -0.02 2.39 -7.51
C GLN A 477 0.27 3.46 -8.56
N SER A 478 1.54 3.87 -8.68
CA SER A 478 2.00 4.78 -9.74
C SER A 478 1.71 4.19 -11.13
N VAL A 479 1.89 2.88 -11.31
CA VAL A 479 1.67 2.21 -12.60
C VAL A 479 0.19 2.13 -12.95
N ILE A 480 -0.68 1.67 -12.04
CA ILE A 480 -2.13 1.61 -12.25
C ILE A 480 -2.66 3.01 -12.59
N TYR A 481 -2.25 4.04 -11.85
CA TYR A 481 -2.68 5.40 -12.12
C TYR A 481 -2.15 5.96 -13.45
N MET A 482 -0.91 5.65 -13.81
CA MET A 482 -0.34 6.04 -15.11
C MET A 482 -1.13 5.45 -16.27
N TYR A 483 -1.33 4.12 -16.32
CA TYR A 483 -2.08 3.50 -17.41
C TYR A 483 -3.57 3.86 -17.39
N SER A 484 -4.14 4.09 -16.20
CA SER A 484 -5.52 4.59 -16.10
C SER A 484 -5.68 5.94 -16.82
N ARG A 485 -4.70 6.84 -16.69
CA ARG A 485 -4.69 8.12 -17.42
C ARG A 485 -4.41 7.96 -18.90
N ILE A 486 -3.44 7.12 -19.29
CA ILE A 486 -3.14 6.82 -20.70
C ILE A 486 -4.41 6.35 -21.43
N LEU A 487 -5.11 5.36 -20.89
CA LEU A 487 -6.31 4.82 -21.52
C LEU A 487 -7.51 5.77 -21.44
N SER A 488 -7.63 6.56 -20.36
CA SER A 488 -8.61 7.64 -20.28
C SER A 488 -8.41 8.69 -21.37
N ASN A 489 -7.16 9.04 -21.71
CA ASN A 489 -6.85 10.01 -22.76
C ASN A 489 -7.11 9.40 -24.14
N TYR A 490 -6.77 8.12 -24.34
CA TYR A 490 -7.08 7.37 -25.56
C TYR A 490 -8.57 7.39 -25.89
N LEU A 491 -9.47 7.16 -24.91
CA LEU A 491 -10.93 7.22 -25.14
C LEU A 491 -11.41 8.54 -25.75
N THR A 492 -10.75 9.65 -25.43
CA THR A 492 -11.12 10.96 -25.95
C THR A 492 -10.38 11.33 -27.23
N GLY A 493 -9.13 10.91 -27.36
CA GLY A 493 -8.24 11.32 -28.46
C GLY A 493 -8.14 10.33 -29.62
N GLY A 494 -8.62 9.09 -29.46
CA GLY A 494 -8.57 8.03 -30.46
C GLY A 494 -7.18 7.44 -30.74
N SER A 495 -6.13 7.92 -30.06
CA SER A 495 -4.76 7.42 -30.16
C SER A 495 -4.04 7.47 -28.82
N LEU A 496 -3.07 6.57 -28.61
CA LEU A 496 -2.22 6.60 -27.42
C LEU A 496 -1.34 7.86 -27.44
N GLN A 497 -1.21 8.53 -26.30
CA GLN A 497 -0.43 9.76 -26.18
C GLN A 497 1.06 9.52 -26.44
N SER A 498 1.74 10.44 -27.12
CA SER A 498 3.17 10.29 -27.47
C SER A 498 4.09 10.16 -26.25
N SER A 499 3.61 10.56 -25.07
CA SER A 499 4.33 10.46 -23.81
C SER A 499 3.37 10.49 -22.61
N ALA A 500 3.74 9.89 -21.48
CA ALA A 500 2.99 9.91 -20.23
C ALA A 500 3.84 10.48 -19.09
N VAL A 501 3.29 11.41 -18.31
CA VAL A 501 3.98 11.99 -17.15
C VAL A 501 3.91 11.00 -16.00
N VAL A 502 5.03 10.75 -15.34
CA VAL A 502 5.12 9.85 -14.18
C VAL A 502 5.63 10.64 -12.99
N LYS A 503 4.96 10.48 -11.85
CA LYS A 503 5.42 10.96 -10.55
C LYS A 503 5.31 9.84 -9.53
N ALA A 504 6.08 9.99 -8.47
CA ALA A 504 5.92 9.25 -7.23
C ALA A 504 4.44 9.26 -6.75
N TRP A 505 3.92 8.11 -6.36
CA TRP A 505 2.67 7.92 -5.65
C TRP A 505 2.69 8.68 -4.31
N SER A 506 2.02 9.83 -4.30
CA SER A 506 1.79 10.63 -3.11
C SER A 506 0.50 11.43 -3.29
N PRO A 507 -0.33 11.60 -2.25
CA PRO A 507 -1.49 12.48 -2.29
C PRO A 507 -1.17 13.89 -2.81
N SER A 508 0.04 14.42 -2.52
CA SER A 508 0.49 15.74 -2.99
C SER A 508 0.76 15.82 -4.49
N ASN A 509 0.97 14.67 -5.14
CA ASN A 509 1.29 14.58 -6.57
C ASN A 509 0.03 14.41 -7.44
N LEU A 510 -1.12 14.10 -6.84
CA LEU A 510 -2.39 13.83 -7.50
C LEU A 510 -3.29 15.08 -7.56
N PRO A 511 -3.86 15.46 -8.72
CA PRO A 511 -3.79 14.77 -10.01
C PRO A 511 -2.44 14.94 -10.72
N VAL A 512 -1.98 13.90 -11.41
CA VAL A 512 -0.87 14.01 -12.38
C VAL A 512 -1.45 14.37 -13.74
N LYS A 513 -1.12 15.56 -14.23
CA LYS A 513 -1.50 16.00 -15.57
C LYS A 513 -0.53 15.42 -16.59
N ASP A 514 -1.02 14.66 -17.56
CA ASP A 514 -0.27 14.28 -18.78
C ASP A 514 -0.10 15.44 -19.76
N SER A 515 -0.57 16.63 -19.40
CA SER A 515 -0.43 17.83 -20.22
C SER A 515 1.04 18.12 -20.43
N ASN A 516 1.47 18.07 -21.69
CA ASN A 516 2.69 18.69 -22.16
C ASN A 516 2.49 20.19 -22.37
N THR A 517 1.50 20.85 -21.76
CA THR A 517 1.29 22.29 -21.87
C THR A 517 1.07 22.93 -20.50
N PHE A 518 1.56 24.16 -20.33
CA PHE A 518 1.53 24.89 -19.07
C PHE A 518 0.93 26.28 -19.21
N THR A 519 0.27 26.74 -18.14
CA THR A 519 -0.14 28.14 -18.02
C THR A 519 1.05 29.03 -17.63
N ALA A 520 0.96 30.32 -17.94
CA ALA A 520 1.95 31.30 -17.47
C ALA A 520 2.05 31.35 -15.93
N ALA A 521 0.95 31.11 -15.22
CA ALA A 521 0.92 31.07 -13.76
C ALA A 521 1.69 29.87 -13.18
N GLU A 522 1.53 28.68 -13.76
CA GLU A 522 2.30 27.48 -13.36
C GLU A 522 3.81 27.68 -13.59
N ILE A 523 4.19 28.31 -14.71
CA ILE A 523 5.59 28.62 -15.01
C ILE A 523 6.12 29.70 -14.05
N ALA A 524 5.35 30.75 -13.75
CA ALA A 524 5.76 31.80 -12.83
C ALA A 524 5.98 31.31 -11.40
N LYS A 525 5.16 30.37 -10.93
CA LYS A 525 5.37 29.71 -9.63
C LYS A 525 6.71 28.95 -9.61
N ALA A 526 6.96 28.11 -10.62
CA ALA A 526 8.22 27.37 -10.72
C ALA A 526 9.43 28.30 -10.86
N ALA A 527 9.29 29.41 -11.60
CA ALA A 527 10.32 30.42 -11.77
C ALA A 527 10.72 31.05 -10.43
N LYS A 528 9.73 31.32 -9.56
CA LYS A 528 9.95 31.80 -8.20
C LYS A 528 10.70 30.78 -7.34
N ASP A 529 10.30 29.51 -7.39
CA ASP A 529 10.95 28.44 -6.63
C ASP A 529 12.42 28.24 -7.06
N VAL A 530 12.68 28.25 -8.38
CA VAL A 530 14.04 28.14 -8.93
C VAL A 530 14.89 29.36 -8.57
N LYS A 531 14.33 30.57 -8.64
CA LYS A 531 15.02 31.79 -8.20
C LYS A 531 15.46 31.65 -6.73
N LEU A 532 14.54 31.30 -5.83
CA LEU A 532 14.84 31.14 -4.41
C LEU A 532 15.86 30.01 -4.16
N PHE A 533 15.75 28.91 -4.90
CA PHE A 533 16.71 27.82 -4.84
C PHE A 533 18.12 28.29 -5.20
N ILE A 534 18.30 28.99 -6.31
CA ILE A 534 19.60 29.49 -6.75
C ILE A 534 20.15 30.50 -5.73
N GLU A 535 19.29 31.39 -5.23
CA GLU A 535 19.66 32.41 -4.25
C GLU A 535 20.10 31.79 -2.91
N GLY A 536 19.48 30.70 -2.47
CA GLY A 536 19.85 29.98 -1.24
C GLY A 536 21.01 29.00 -1.40
N ASN A 537 21.02 28.21 -2.48
CA ASN A 537 21.92 27.07 -2.64
C ASN A 537 23.12 27.35 -3.53
N LYS A 538 23.11 28.44 -4.31
CA LYS A 538 24.23 28.86 -5.16
C LYS A 538 24.58 27.87 -6.29
N TYR A 539 23.61 27.08 -6.75
CA TYR A 539 23.70 26.27 -7.97
C TYR A 539 22.30 26.08 -8.59
N LEU A 540 22.23 25.54 -9.80
CA LEU A 540 20.95 25.26 -10.47
C LEU A 540 20.33 23.95 -9.96
N PRO A 541 19.00 23.88 -9.74
CA PRO A 541 18.34 22.61 -9.48
C PRO A 541 18.46 21.69 -10.70
N THR A 542 18.67 20.39 -10.49
CA THR A 542 18.80 19.39 -11.58
C THR A 542 17.46 19.17 -12.29
N TRP A 543 16.38 19.15 -11.52
CA TRP A 543 15.01 19.02 -12.00
C TRP A 543 14.16 20.13 -11.43
N ILE A 544 13.24 20.66 -12.24
CA ILE A 544 12.33 21.74 -11.89
C ILE A 544 10.91 21.19 -11.97
N THR A 545 10.06 21.49 -10.99
CA THR A 545 8.65 21.10 -11.04
C THR A 545 7.80 22.25 -11.57
N VAL A 546 7.14 22.07 -12.72
CA VAL A 546 6.24 23.06 -13.34
C VAL A 546 4.85 22.46 -13.48
N GLY A 547 3.82 23.07 -12.89
CA GLY A 547 2.46 22.49 -12.92
C GLY A 547 2.41 21.06 -12.37
N GLY A 548 3.37 20.70 -11.52
CA GLY A 548 3.60 19.35 -11.01
C GLY A 548 4.48 18.46 -11.89
N VAL A 549 4.77 18.79 -13.15
CA VAL A 549 5.61 18.01 -14.06
C VAL A 549 7.09 18.28 -13.77
N ALA A 550 7.92 17.24 -13.64
CA ALA A 550 9.38 17.38 -13.55
C ALA A 550 9.95 17.67 -14.95
N VAL A 551 10.63 18.80 -15.10
CA VAL A 551 11.28 19.23 -16.34
C VAL A 551 12.76 19.45 -16.08
N ASN A 552 13.60 19.14 -17.08
CA ASN A 552 15.04 19.43 -16.97
C ASN A 552 15.31 20.93 -17.16
N GLN A 553 16.55 21.34 -16.91
CA GLN A 553 16.95 22.74 -16.99
C GLN A 553 16.77 23.37 -18.39
N GLY A 554 17.03 22.60 -19.47
CA GLY A 554 16.87 23.08 -20.84
C GLY A 554 15.40 23.26 -21.25
N GLN A 555 14.55 22.31 -20.87
CA GLN A 555 13.10 22.43 -21.01
C GLN A 555 12.56 23.62 -20.22
N PHE A 556 13.06 23.83 -19.00
CA PHE A 556 12.63 24.96 -18.20
C PHE A 556 13.04 26.29 -18.80
N LEU A 557 14.27 26.41 -19.32
CA LEU A 557 14.70 27.60 -20.06
C LEU A 557 13.78 27.90 -21.26
N TYR A 558 13.34 26.87 -21.97
CA TYR A 558 12.35 27.04 -23.05
C TYR A 558 11.01 27.59 -22.55
N LEU A 559 10.47 27.02 -21.47
CA LEU A 559 9.21 27.49 -20.88
C LEU A 559 9.31 28.95 -20.44
N LEU A 560 10.41 29.31 -19.78
CA LEU A 560 10.67 30.67 -19.30
C LEU A 560 10.78 31.68 -20.46
N THR A 561 11.53 31.35 -21.51
CA THR A 561 11.73 32.25 -22.67
C THR A 561 10.48 32.37 -23.53
N THR A 562 9.75 31.27 -23.75
CA THR A 562 8.46 31.28 -24.43
C THR A 562 7.42 32.08 -23.63
N CYS A 563 7.36 31.89 -22.31
CA CYS A 563 6.48 32.64 -21.43
C CYS A 563 6.82 34.14 -21.48
N THR A 564 8.09 34.51 -21.37
CA THR A 564 8.53 35.91 -21.46
C THR A 564 8.09 36.57 -22.77
N SER A 565 8.26 35.87 -23.90
CA SER A 565 7.82 36.36 -25.22
C SER A 565 6.30 36.51 -25.30
N GLN A 566 5.53 35.52 -24.83
CA GLN A 566 4.07 35.58 -24.86
C GLN A 566 3.51 36.68 -23.97
N LEU A 567 4.04 36.83 -22.75
CA LEU A 567 3.66 37.88 -21.81
C LEU A 567 3.90 39.28 -22.39
N ASN A 568 5.00 39.47 -23.14
CA ASN A 568 5.26 40.75 -23.81
C ASN A 568 4.25 41.05 -24.94
N SER A 569 3.75 40.01 -25.61
CA SER A 569 2.79 40.12 -26.71
C SER A 569 1.32 40.02 -26.27
N GLY A 570 1.03 39.87 -24.98
CA GLY A 570 -0.33 39.70 -24.47
C GLY A 570 -1.00 38.36 -24.85
N ILE A 571 -0.20 37.35 -25.23
CA ILE A 571 -0.69 36.03 -25.61
C ILE A 571 -0.93 35.18 -24.36
N THR A 572 -2.10 34.53 -24.28
CA THR A 572 -2.52 33.72 -23.11
C THR A 572 -2.67 32.23 -23.41
N SER A 573 -2.18 31.77 -24.56
CA SER A 573 -2.25 30.36 -24.93
C SER A 573 -1.34 29.50 -24.04
N LEU A 574 -1.69 28.22 -23.90
CA LEU A 574 -0.87 27.28 -23.14
C LEU A 574 0.48 27.07 -23.85
N ILE A 575 1.54 26.96 -23.06
CA ILE A 575 2.92 26.79 -23.54
C ILE A 575 3.26 25.31 -23.55
N ALA A 576 3.52 24.75 -24.72
CA ALA A 576 3.94 23.36 -24.85
C ALA A 576 5.35 23.10 -24.26
N LEU A 577 5.54 21.90 -23.73
CA LEU A 577 6.78 21.35 -23.21
C LEU A 577 7.50 20.61 -24.33
N PRO A 578 8.60 21.15 -24.84
CA PRO A 578 9.39 20.46 -25.85
C PRO A 578 10.28 19.37 -25.24
N SER A 579 10.80 18.49 -26.10
CA SER A 579 11.96 17.67 -25.77
C SER A 579 13.22 18.52 -25.98
N VAL A 580 13.93 18.84 -24.91
CA VAL A 580 15.11 19.72 -24.94
C VAL A 580 16.19 19.15 -24.05
N SER A 581 17.39 18.99 -24.59
CA SER A 581 18.58 18.60 -23.82
C SER A 581 19.19 19.81 -23.10
N VAL A 582 19.86 19.57 -21.97
CA VAL A 582 20.62 20.60 -21.24
C VAL A 582 21.85 21.01 -22.08
N ALA A 583 22.28 22.27 -21.93
CA ALA A 583 23.47 22.78 -22.59
C ALA A 583 24.71 21.92 -22.26
N SER A 584 25.51 21.58 -23.27
CA SER A 584 26.60 20.61 -23.16
C SER A 584 27.93 21.20 -22.69
N SER A 585 28.17 22.49 -22.96
CA SER A 585 29.39 23.19 -22.56
C SER A 585 29.13 24.69 -22.39
N PRO A 586 28.45 25.12 -21.31
CA PRO A 586 28.14 26.53 -21.09
C PRO A 586 29.41 27.39 -21.00
N GLN A 587 29.41 28.52 -21.72
CA GLN A 587 30.54 29.47 -21.78
C GLN A 587 30.06 30.86 -21.39
N GLU A 588 30.84 31.58 -20.58
CA GLU A 588 30.49 32.95 -20.16
C GLU A 588 31.59 33.93 -20.52
N GLN A 589 31.19 35.04 -21.15
CA GLN A 589 32.03 36.21 -21.37
C GLN A 589 31.15 37.45 -21.30
N MET A 590 30.86 37.91 -20.08
CA MET A 590 29.99 39.07 -19.85
C MET A 590 30.48 40.01 -18.74
N THR A 591 30.02 41.26 -18.77
CA THR A 591 30.19 42.25 -17.70
C THR A 591 28.88 42.45 -16.92
N SER A 592 28.98 42.97 -15.70
CA SER A 592 27.79 43.35 -14.92
C SER A 592 27.10 44.58 -15.51
N GLY A 593 25.78 44.62 -15.46
CA GLY A 593 24.98 45.73 -15.99
C GLY A 593 23.48 45.43 -15.95
N ASN A 594 22.69 46.25 -16.64
CA ASN A 594 21.25 46.03 -16.80
C ASN A 594 20.96 45.66 -18.25
N LEU A 595 20.03 44.72 -18.45
CA LEU A 595 19.37 44.49 -19.73
C LEU A 595 17.99 45.14 -19.67
N ASP A 596 17.70 46.07 -20.56
CA ASP A 596 16.37 46.70 -20.63
C ASP A 596 15.32 45.74 -21.19
N LYS A 597 14.04 46.04 -20.98
CA LYS A 597 12.91 45.20 -21.40
C LYS A 597 12.98 44.76 -22.86
N THR A 598 13.22 45.68 -23.77
CA THR A 598 13.33 45.38 -25.20
C THR A 598 14.44 44.36 -25.47
N GLU A 599 15.57 44.48 -24.77
CA GLU A 599 16.74 43.63 -24.99
C GLU A 599 16.57 42.22 -24.42
N TYR A 600 16.11 42.07 -23.18
CA TYR A 600 15.93 40.73 -22.62
C TYR A 600 14.74 40.00 -23.27
N VAL A 601 13.74 40.71 -23.81
CA VAL A 601 12.66 40.08 -24.59
C VAL A 601 13.18 39.59 -25.95
N ASP A 602 13.98 40.40 -26.66
CA ASP A 602 14.65 39.97 -27.89
C ASP A 602 15.54 38.74 -27.65
N LEU A 603 16.34 38.76 -26.58
CA LEU A 603 17.16 37.62 -26.18
C LEU A 603 16.31 36.38 -25.90
N ALA A 604 15.12 36.53 -25.30
CA ALA A 604 14.22 35.41 -25.02
C ALA A 604 13.74 34.76 -26.32
N ILE A 605 13.36 35.59 -27.30
CA ILE A 605 12.93 35.15 -28.62
C ILE A 605 14.07 34.39 -29.33
N ARG A 606 15.29 34.93 -29.33
CA ARG A 606 16.46 34.27 -29.95
C ARG A 606 16.81 32.94 -29.28
N VAL A 607 16.79 32.88 -27.94
CA VAL A 607 17.03 31.64 -27.19
C VAL A 607 15.96 30.60 -27.50
N LYS A 608 14.68 30.99 -27.51
CA LYS A 608 13.58 30.11 -27.90
C LYS A 608 13.78 29.58 -29.33
N SER A 609 14.05 30.45 -30.30
CA SER A 609 14.29 30.06 -31.69
C SER A 609 15.48 29.11 -31.85
N PHE A 610 16.56 29.31 -31.06
CA PHE A 610 17.68 28.38 -31.05
C PHE A 610 17.23 26.99 -30.56
N ILE A 611 16.49 26.93 -29.45
CA ILE A 611 16.01 25.67 -28.88
C ILE A 611 15.06 24.95 -29.86
N ASP A 612 14.11 25.67 -30.45
CA ASP A 612 13.19 25.12 -31.47
C ASP A 612 13.96 24.49 -32.63
N SER A 613 15.10 25.08 -33.03
CA SER A 613 15.89 24.62 -34.18
C SER A 613 16.82 23.44 -33.86
N ASN A 614 17.28 23.32 -32.61
CA ASN A 614 18.38 22.42 -32.26
C ASN A 614 18.00 21.33 -31.24
N GLY A 615 16.86 21.43 -30.55
CA GLY A 615 16.47 20.46 -29.52
C GLY A 615 17.40 20.42 -28.29
N ILE A 616 18.26 21.44 -28.12
CA ILE A 616 19.20 21.59 -27.01
C ILE A 616 19.24 23.06 -26.56
N ALA A 617 19.40 23.28 -25.26
CA ALA A 617 19.61 24.63 -24.74
C ALA A 617 20.95 25.22 -25.20
N PRO A 618 21.01 26.53 -25.51
CA PRO A 618 22.26 27.14 -25.97
C PRO A 618 23.28 27.21 -24.83
N ASN A 619 24.56 27.04 -25.18
CA ASN A 619 25.67 27.22 -24.24
C ASN A 619 25.77 28.68 -23.72
N TYR A 620 25.32 29.64 -24.54
CA TYR A 620 25.21 31.05 -24.18
C TYR A 620 24.19 31.79 -25.05
N GLY A 621 23.75 32.96 -24.60
CA GLY A 621 23.00 33.93 -25.39
C GLY A 621 23.70 35.29 -25.38
N SER A 622 23.82 35.93 -26.54
CA SER A 622 24.54 37.20 -26.69
C SER A 622 23.65 38.40 -26.42
N SER A 623 24.17 39.39 -25.69
CA SER A 623 23.55 40.67 -25.34
C SER A 623 24.59 41.81 -25.41
N SER A 624 24.18 43.05 -25.13
CA SER A 624 25.03 44.22 -24.93
C SER A 624 26.06 44.04 -23.80
N LEU A 625 25.78 43.17 -22.84
CA LEU A 625 26.68 42.83 -21.74
C LEU A 625 27.66 41.70 -22.09
N GLY A 626 27.58 41.12 -23.29
CA GLY A 626 28.39 39.99 -23.75
C GLY A 626 27.60 38.67 -23.80
N ASN A 627 28.32 37.55 -23.70
CA ASN A 627 27.77 36.19 -23.76
C ASN A 627 27.37 35.71 -22.37
N LEU A 628 26.06 35.62 -22.14
CA LEU A 628 25.45 35.07 -20.93
C LEU A 628 25.41 33.55 -21.06
N ARG A 629 26.13 32.82 -20.21
CA ARG A 629 26.09 31.36 -20.20
C ARG A 629 24.69 30.82 -19.90
N PHE A 630 24.47 29.54 -20.21
CA PHE A 630 23.22 28.82 -19.94
C PHE A 630 22.61 29.11 -18.54
N GLU A 631 23.41 29.03 -17.48
CA GLU A 631 22.96 29.23 -16.10
C GLU A 631 22.54 30.68 -15.83
N SER A 632 23.25 31.64 -16.42
CA SER A 632 22.90 33.06 -16.37
C SER A 632 21.58 33.34 -17.10
N LEU A 633 21.32 32.69 -18.23
CA LEU A 633 20.05 32.78 -18.94
C LEU A 633 18.89 32.21 -18.10
N LEU A 634 19.07 31.00 -17.54
CA LEU A 634 18.04 30.35 -16.74
C LEU A 634 17.71 31.17 -15.48
N TYR A 635 18.73 31.71 -14.80
CA TYR A 635 18.53 32.58 -13.64
C TYR A 635 17.91 33.93 -14.01
N LEU A 636 18.32 34.55 -15.13
CA LEU A 636 17.71 35.77 -15.66
C LEU A 636 16.20 35.57 -15.86
N TYR A 637 15.80 34.58 -16.66
CA TYR A 637 14.38 34.42 -16.98
C TYR A 637 13.57 33.88 -15.81
N SER A 638 14.18 33.12 -14.88
CA SER A 638 13.51 32.76 -13.63
C SER A 638 13.12 34.00 -12.83
N ARG A 639 14.01 35.00 -12.74
CA ARG A 639 13.70 36.28 -12.07
C ARG A 639 12.66 37.09 -12.83
N VAL A 640 12.75 37.18 -14.16
CA VAL A 640 11.81 37.94 -15.00
C VAL A 640 10.38 37.37 -14.89
N VAL A 641 10.21 36.06 -15.04
CA VAL A 641 8.88 35.44 -15.00
C VAL A 641 8.33 35.38 -13.57
N ALA A 642 9.19 35.19 -12.55
CA ALA A 642 8.77 35.32 -11.15
C ALA A 642 8.27 36.74 -10.82
N PHE A 643 8.96 37.78 -11.30
CA PHE A 643 8.53 39.17 -11.13
C PHE A 643 7.15 39.41 -11.75
N TYR A 644 6.90 38.89 -12.96
CA TYR A 644 5.58 38.96 -13.58
C TYR A 644 4.51 38.28 -12.72
N GLY A 645 4.78 37.09 -12.17
CA GLY A 645 3.83 36.38 -11.30
C GLY A 645 3.37 37.20 -10.09
N GLU A 646 4.24 38.06 -9.57
CA GLU A 646 3.96 38.92 -8.40
C GLU A 646 3.34 40.28 -8.78
N ASN A 647 3.72 40.84 -9.93
CA ASN A 647 3.40 42.23 -10.30
C ASN A 647 2.43 42.35 -11.48
N GLN A 648 2.10 41.24 -12.14
CA GLN A 648 1.28 41.17 -13.34
C GLN A 648 1.80 42.02 -14.52
N ASN A 649 3.08 42.37 -14.50
CA ASN A 649 3.78 43.11 -15.56
C ASN A 649 5.25 42.66 -15.63
N LEU A 650 5.82 42.66 -16.84
CA LEU A 650 7.25 42.38 -17.02
C LEU A 650 8.10 43.56 -16.49
N PRO A 651 9.28 43.30 -15.89
CA PRO A 651 10.13 44.35 -15.33
C PRO A 651 10.69 45.28 -16.42
N ASN A 652 10.92 46.56 -16.12
CA ASN A 652 11.47 47.49 -17.13
C ASN A 652 12.93 47.18 -17.50
N TYR A 653 13.68 46.54 -16.60
CA TYR A 653 15.05 46.07 -16.81
C TYR A 653 15.34 44.88 -15.89
N ALA A 654 16.38 44.12 -16.20
CA ALA A 654 16.90 43.03 -15.38
C ALA A 654 18.41 43.23 -15.11
N THR A 655 18.79 43.30 -13.84
CA THR A 655 20.20 43.42 -13.44
C THR A 655 20.92 42.09 -13.56
N MET A 656 22.08 42.12 -14.20
CA MET A 656 22.92 40.97 -14.50
C MET A 656 24.29 41.06 -13.83
N LYS A 657 24.78 39.90 -13.39
CA LYS A 657 26.15 39.67 -12.92
C LYS A 657 26.66 38.37 -13.53
N PRO A 658 27.97 38.22 -13.76
CA PRO A 658 28.54 36.94 -14.16
C PRO A 658 28.11 35.83 -13.22
N TRP A 659 27.82 34.64 -13.74
CA TRP A 659 27.36 33.49 -12.97
C TRP A 659 28.29 33.18 -11.81
N SER A 660 29.60 33.29 -12.03
CA SER A 660 30.64 33.11 -10.99
C SER A 660 30.45 33.98 -9.75
N SER A 661 29.82 35.15 -9.90
CA SER A 661 29.47 36.05 -8.79
C SER A 661 28.13 35.70 -8.13
N VAL A 662 27.26 34.98 -8.84
CA VAL A 662 25.99 34.44 -8.30
C VAL A 662 26.28 33.21 -7.44
N VAL A 663 27.21 32.36 -7.87
CA VAL A 663 27.58 31.09 -7.21
C VAL A 663 28.84 31.19 -6.34
N ALA A 664 29.22 32.41 -5.93
CA ALA A 664 30.50 32.77 -5.32
C ALA A 664 31.26 31.60 -4.64
N LYS A 665 32.49 31.35 -5.14
CA LYS A 665 33.53 30.42 -4.67
C LYS A 665 33.19 29.77 -3.32
N GLU A 666 32.95 28.45 -3.37
CA GLU A 666 32.99 27.57 -2.19
C GLU A 666 34.11 28.05 -1.25
N PRO A 667 33.82 28.33 0.03
CA PRO A 667 34.85 28.76 0.95
C PRO A 667 35.97 27.72 0.91
N SER A 668 37.22 28.17 0.78
CA SER A 668 38.37 27.29 0.94
C SER A 668 38.17 26.48 2.21
N VAL A 669 38.41 25.16 2.15
CA VAL A 669 38.27 24.28 3.31
C VAL A 669 38.94 24.95 4.52
N PRO A 670 38.17 25.28 5.58
CA PRO A 670 38.71 25.95 6.75
C PRO A 670 39.94 25.21 7.30
N ALA A 671 40.91 25.94 7.86
CA ALA A 671 42.19 25.36 8.28
C ALA A 671 42.00 24.21 9.28
N GLU A 672 41.01 24.33 10.16
CA GLU A 672 40.62 23.32 11.16
C GLU A 672 40.08 22.02 10.54
N LEU A 673 39.61 22.05 9.30
CA LEU A 673 39.05 20.90 8.58
C LEU A 673 40.05 20.19 7.67
N GLN A 674 41.27 20.71 7.52
CA GLN A 674 42.30 20.12 6.65
C GLN A 674 42.68 18.69 7.05
N GLN A 675 42.58 18.36 8.34
CA GLN A 675 42.76 17.00 8.84
C GLN A 675 41.77 15.99 8.24
N TYR A 676 40.55 16.44 7.89
CA TYR A 676 39.50 15.62 7.32
C TYR A 676 39.61 15.47 5.80
N LEU A 677 40.73 15.86 5.20
CA LEU A 677 41.12 15.56 3.82
C LEU A 677 42.23 14.50 3.73
N GLN A 678 42.89 14.20 4.85
CA GLN A 678 44.09 13.36 4.85
C GLN A 678 43.74 11.86 4.73
N ALA A 679 44.66 11.08 4.17
CA ALA A 679 44.58 9.63 4.19
C ALA A 679 44.79 9.08 5.61
N THR A 680 44.19 7.93 5.92
CA THR A 680 44.46 7.15 7.14
C THR A 680 44.61 5.67 6.77
N THR A 681 45.01 4.82 7.73
CA THR A 681 45.29 3.38 7.48
C THR A 681 44.17 2.68 6.70
N ASN A 682 42.92 2.85 7.12
CA ASN A 682 41.75 2.23 6.49
C ASN A 682 40.97 3.20 5.58
N CYS A 683 41.43 4.45 5.46
CA CYS A 683 40.88 5.47 4.55
C CYS A 683 41.96 5.83 3.52
N GLN A 684 42.20 4.94 2.57
CA GLN A 684 43.30 5.05 1.61
C GLN A 684 43.01 6.07 0.49
N VAL A 685 42.87 7.36 0.84
CA VAL A 685 42.55 8.48 -0.07
C VAL A 685 43.49 8.56 -1.27
N ASN A 686 44.78 8.25 -1.06
CA ASN A 686 45.82 8.36 -2.08
C ASN A 686 45.95 7.12 -2.98
N ASP A 687 45.13 6.08 -2.79
CA ASP A 687 45.16 4.91 -3.67
C ASP A 687 44.67 5.30 -5.09
N PRO A 688 45.40 4.92 -6.15
CA PRO A 688 45.03 5.29 -7.53
C PRO A 688 43.59 4.89 -7.92
N ARG A 689 43.07 3.78 -7.39
CA ARG A 689 41.70 3.32 -7.68
C ARG A 689 40.66 4.25 -7.05
N ILE A 690 40.91 4.71 -5.82
CA ILE A 690 40.03 5.65 -5.12
C ILE A 690 40.05 7.01 -5.83
N ILE A 691 41.22 7.51 -6.21
CA ILE A 691 41.36 8.78 -6.94
C ILE A 691 40.62 8.70 -8.28
N ALA A 692 40.89 7.66 -9.08
CA ALA A 692 40.28 7.49 -10.40
C ALA A 692 38.75 7.40 -10.31
N LEU A 693 38.24 6.64 -9.33
CA LEU A 693 36.82 6.51 -9.12
C LEU A 693 36.18 7.81 -8.62
N ALA A 694 36.79 8.51 -7.65
CA ALA A 694 36.29 9.79 -7.17
C ALA A 694 36.21 10.83 -8.30
N GLN A 695 37.24 10.90 -9.15
CA GLN A 695 37.24 11.78 -10.33
C GLN A 695 36.16 11.39 -11.34
N SER A 696 35.98 10.09 -11.59
CA SER A 696 34.93 9.59 -12.49
C SER A 696 33.52 9.91 -11.99
N ILE A 697 33.23 9.60 -10.73
CA ILE A 697 31.92 9.84 -10.09
C ILE A 697 31.59 11.32 -10.07
N THR A 698 32.58 12.18 -9.80
CA THR A 698 32.37 13.62 -9.65
C THR A 698 32.57 14.42 -10.93
N SER A 699 32.81 13.74 -12.06
CA SER A 699 32.93 14.38 -13.37
C SER A 699 31.64 15.12 -13.72
N GLY A 700 31.75 16.39 -14.11
CA GLY A 700 30.61 17.25 -14.43
C GLY A 700 29.86 17.81 -13.20
N ALA A 701 30.29 17.50 -11.97
CA ALA A 701 29.70 18.12 -10.79
C ALA A 701 30.04 19.61 -10.71
N THR A 702 29.03 20.44 -10.50
CA THR A 702 29.11 21.91 -10.50
C THR A 702 29.21 22.53 -9.10
N SER A 703 29.06 21.75 -8.04
CA SER A 703 29.15 22.19 -6.64
C SER A 703 29.72 21.10 -5.70
N SER A 704 30.18 21.50 -4.51
CA SER A 704 30.65 20.56 -3.48
C SER A 704 29.52 19.61 -3.02
N TYR A 705 28.28 20.10 -2.96
CA TYR A 705 27.11 19.29 -2.60
C TYR A 705 26.79 18.23 -3.63
N GLN A 706 26.90 18.57 -4.92
CA GLN A 706 26.70 17.61 -5.99
C GLN A 706 27.77 16.52 -5.95
N LYS A 707 29.04 16.89 -5.72
CA LYS A 707 30.12 15.91 -5.51
C LYS A 707 29.81 14.97 -4.35
N ALA A 708 29.43 15.51 -3.20
CA ALA A 708 29.10 14.72 -2.01
C ALA A 708 27.94 13.75 -2.27
N THR A 709 26.90 14.21 -2.95
CA THR A 709 25.72 13.41 -3.31
C THR A 709 26.08 12.26 -4.24
N LEU A 710 26.88 12.54 -5.27
CA LEU A 710 27.32 11.53 -6.24
C LEU A 710 28.20 10.46 -5.59
N VAL A 711 29.15 10.86 -4.74
CA VAL A 711 29.98 9.93 -3.95
C VAL A 711 29.11 9.06 -3.04
N TYR A 712 28.23 9.67 -2.27
CA TYR A 712 27.32 8.97 -1.36
C TYR A 712 26.46 7.94 -2.09
N ASN A 713 25.77 8.36 -3.16
CA ASN A 713 24.89 7.48 -3.94
C ASN A 713 25.67 6.32 -4.55
N TRP A 714 26.86 6.59 -5.11
CA TRP A 714 27.67 5.54 -5.71
C TRP A 714 28.01 4.44 -4.70
N VAL A 715 28.45 4.79 -3.49
CA VAL A 715 28.77 3.77 -2.47
C VAL A 715 27.52 3.01 -2.03
N ARG A 716 26.42 3.72 -1.75
CA ARG A 716 25.13 3.11 -1.34
C ARG A 716 24.62 2.11 -2.37
N ASP A 717 24.79 2.42 -3.65
CA ASP A 717 24.18 1.66 -4.75
C ASP A 717 25.09 0.54 -5.28
N ASN A 718 26.40 0.59 -5.01
CA ASN A 718 27.38 -0.36 -5.56
C ASN A 718 28.03 -1.27 -4.51
N ILE A 719 27.85 -1.00 -3.21
CA ILE A 719 28.43 -1.81 -2.13
C ILE A 719 27.33 -2.50 -1.34
N ASN A 720 27.40 -3.84 -1.27
CA ASN A 720 26.45 -4.64 -0.50
C ASN A 720 26.82 -4.68 0.99
N TYR A 721 25.83 -4.78 1.87
CA TYR A 721 26.10 -4.96 3.29
C TYR A 721 26.59 -6.37 3.58
N SER A 722 27.58 -6.52 4.48
CA SER A 722 28.07 -7.81 4.97
C SER A 722 28.32 -7.76 6.48
N TYR A 723 27.98 -8.85 7.17
CA TYR A 723 28.03 -8.91 8.62
C TYR A 723 29.38 -9.44 9.12
N TYR A 724 30.19 -8.53 9.66
CA TYR A 724 31.41 -8.85 10.41
C TYR A 724 31.73 -7.71 11.40
N TYR A 725 32.56 -8.01 12.40
CA TYR A 725 32.91 -7.04 13.44
C TYR A 725 34.08 -6.15 13.02
N ASN A 726 34.02 -4.88 13.41
CA ASN A 726 35.06 -3.85 13.25
C ASN A 726 35.48 -3.61 11.79
N SER A 727 36.49 -2.78 11.56
CA SER A 727 37.06 -2.62 10.20
C SER A 727 37.93 -3.84 9.85
N GLN A 728 37.71 -4.40 8.67
CA GLN A 728 38.54 -5.51 8.14
C GLN A 728 39.09 -5.21 6.74
N LYS A 729 38.39 -4.38 5.98
CA LYS A 729 38.68 -4.14 4.55
C LYS A 729 39.30 -2.76 4.31
N GLY A 730 38.86 -1.74 5.03
CA GLY A 730 39.15 -0.36 4.67
C GLY A 730 38.61 0.00 3.27
N ALA A 731 38.85 1.23 2.81
CA ALA A 731 38.22 1.75 1.60
C ALA A 731 38.53 0.92 0.33
N VAL A 732 39.79 0.53 0.16
CA VAL A 732 40.27 -0.13 -1.06
C VAL A 732 39.75 -1.55 -1.21
N GLU A 733 39.78 -2.35 -0.15
CA GLU A 733 39.28 -3.73 -0.21
C GLU A 733 37.75 -3.74 -0.22
N THR A 734 37.08 -2.76 0.38
CA THR A 734 35.63 -2.56 0.19
C THR A 734 35.28 -2.30 -1.26
N LEU A 735 36.01 -1.39 -1.92
CA LEU A 735 35.82 -1.11 -3.34
C LEU A 735 36.04 -2.37 -4.20
N THR A 736 37.08 -3.15 -3.89
CA THR A 736 37.45 -4.32 -4.69
C THR A 736 36.48 -5.49 -4.47
N SER A 737 36.05 -5.73 -3.23
CA SER A 737 35.17 -6.85 -2.88
C SER A 737 33.68 -6.57 -3.09
N GLY A 738 33.27 -5.30 -3.25
CA GLY A 738 31.87 -4.92 -3.49
C GLY A 738 30.93 -5.16 -2.30
N SER A 739 31.46 -5.45 -1.11
CA SER A 739 30.67 -5.61 0.10
C SER A 739 31.41 -5.20 1.37
N ALA A 740 30.69 -4.71 2.38
CA ALA A 740 31.28 -4.26 3.64
C ALA A 740 30.26 -4.15 4.79
N ASN A 741 30.75 -4.10 6.03
CA ASN A 741 29.95 -3.67 7.19
C ASN A 741 29.87 -2.13 7.28
N CYS A 742 29.31 -1.59 8.36
CA CYS A 742 29.16 -0.14 8.57
C CYS A 742 30.49 0.64 8.64
N CYS A 743 31.52 0.07 9.28
CA CYS A 743 32.84 0.72 9.40
C CYS A 743 33.50 0.87 8.03
N ASP A 744 33.53 -0.23 7.27
CA ASP A 744 34.20 -0.30 5.98
C ASP A 744 33.41 0.42 4.86
N HIS A 745 32.07 0.45 4.92
CA HIS A 745 31.26 1.37 4.11
C HIS A 745 31.68 2.82 4.35
N SER A 746 31.78 3.21 5.61
CA SER A 746 32.15 4.57 5.99
C SER A 746 33.57 4.89 5.52
N HIS A 747 34.49 3.92 5.57
CA HIS A 747 35.84 4.10 5.04
C HIS A 747 35.84 4.46 3.56
N LEU A 748 35.06 3.76 2.74
CA LEU A 748 34.97 4.04 1.31
C LEU A 748 34.30 5.39 1.02
N VAL A 749 33.19 5.72 1.69
CA VAL A 749 32.53 7.04 1.54
C VAL A 749 33.51 8.17 1.87
N VAL A 750 34.19 8.07 3.02
CA VAL A 750 35.15 9.10 3.46
C VAL A 750 36.34 9.17 2.51
N ALA A 751 36.88 8.05 2.03
CA ALA A 751 38.03 8.05 1.13
C ALA A 751 37.71 8.72 -0.22
N LEU A 752 36.56 8.38 -0.82
CA LEU A 752 36.11 8.98 -2.07
C LEU A 752 35.78 10.48 -1.91
N ALA A 753 35.13 10.86 -0.81
CA ALA A 753 34.83 12.27 -0.53
C ALA A 753 36.12 13.09 -0.36
N ARG A 754 37.07 12.59 0.43
CA ARG A 754 38.38 13.22 0.62
C ARG A 754 39.17 13.34 -0.68
N ALA A 755 39.18 12.29 -1.50
CA ALA A 755 39.82 12.30 -2.83
C ALA A 755 39.15 13.30 -3.80
N ALA A 756 37.85 13.58 -3.60
CA ALA A 756 37.12 14.62 -4.34
C ALA A 756 37.32 16.05 -3.78
N GLY A 757 38.13 16.21 -2.74
CA GLY A 757 38.44 17.48 -2.08
C GLY A 757 37.40 17.92 -1.04
N LEU A 758 36.55 17.01 -0.57
CA LEU A 758 35.52 17.28 0.43
C LEU A 758 35.98 16.80 1.82
N PRO A 759 35.97 17.65 2.86
CA PRO A 759 36.26 17.20 4.21
C PRO A 759 35.23 16.16 4.65
N ALA A 760 35.69 14.99 5.07
CA ALA A 760 34.81 13.91 5.51
C ALA A 760 35.34 13.24 6.79
N ARG A 761 34.44 12.80 7.67
CA ARG A 761 34.77 12.23 8.99
C ARG A 761 33.82 11.08 9.34
N TYR A 762 34.09 10.43 10.46
CA TYR A 762 33.28 9.32 10.97
C TYR A 762 32.47 9.75 12.19
N GLU A 763 31.25 9.25 12.28
CA GLU A 763 30.40 9.29 13.46
C GLU A 763 30.19 7.87 13.97
N HIS A 764 30.16 7.70 15.28
CA HIS A 764 29.92 6.42 15.95
C HIS A 764 28.83 6.57 17.00
N GLY A 765 27.90 5.64 17.02
CA GLY A 765 26.81 5.63 17.97
C GLY A 765 26.27 4.25 18.28
N TYR A 766 25.36 4.19 19.25
CA TYR A 766 24.49 3.06 19.49
C TYR A 766 23.08 3.41 19.01
N CYS A 767 22.64 2.76 17.94
CA CYS A 767 21.47 3.17 17.15
C CYS A 767 20.39 2.10 17.18
N TYR A 768 19.12 2.51 17.26
CA TYR A 768 17.96 1.63 17.15
C TYR A 768 17.56 1.47 15.68
N PHE A 769 17.79 0.29 15.12
CA PHE A 769 17.47 -0.01 13.73
C PHE A 769 16.00 -0.40 13.58
N THR A 770 15.27 0.33 12.74
CA THR A 770 13.81 0.22 12.63
C THR A 770 13.37 -1.11 12.02
N THR A 771 14.19 -1.71 11.17
CA THR A 771 13.88 -2.99 10.50
C THR A 771 14.12 -4.20 11.39
N SER A 772 15.17 -4.18 12.20
CA SER A 772 15.49 -5.28 13.11
C SER A 772 14.75 -5.18 14.44
N GLY A 773 14.20 -4.00 14.78
CA GLY A 773 13.64 -3.72 16.09
C GLY A 773 14.67 -3.79 17.23
N ASN A 774 15.96 -3.62 16.93
CA ASN A 774 17.05 -3.86 17.86
C ASN A 774 18.11 -2.75 17.84
N TRP A 775 18.91 -2.69 18.90
CA TRP A 775 20.01 -1.73 19.06
C TRP A 775 21.35 -2.31 18.63
N TYR A 776 22.11 -1.55 17.83
CA TYR A 776 23.44 -1.94 17.37
C TYR A 776 24.45 -0.80 17.49
N GLY A 777 25.72 -1.16 17.70
CA GLY A 777 26.83 -0.24 17.45
C GLY A 777 26.90 0.06 15.96
N HIS A 778 26.98 1.33 15.59
CA HIS A 778 26.92 1.77 14.20
C HIS A 778 27.89 2.90 13.92
N VAL A 779 28.56 2.81 12.77
CA VAL A 779 29.47 3.84 12.26
C VAL A 779 28.96 4.32 10.91
N TRP A 780 28.92 5.63 10.71
CA TRP A 780 28.59 6.25 9.43
C TRP A 780 29.54 7.40 9.11
N ALA A 781 29.58 7.79 7.83
CA ALA A 781 30.35 8.95 7.40
C ALA A 781 29.57 10.26 7.59
N GLN A 782 30.29 11.36 7.75
CA GLN A 782 29.78 12.72 7.54
C GLN A 782 30.64 13.44 6.51
N ILE A 783 30.02 14.24 5.64
CA ILE A 783 30.70 15.04 4.62
C ILE A 783 30.38 16.52 4.85
N TYR A 784 31.41 17.37 4.89
CA TYR A 784 31.27 18.81 5.06
C TYR A 784 31.07 19.50 3.73
N VAL A 785 29.98 20.24 3.61
CA VAL A 785 29.60 20.97 2.40
C VAL A 785 28.92 22.27 2.80
N ASN A 786 29.22 23.37 2.11
CA ASN A 786 28.52 24.65 2.28
C ASN A 786 28.43 25.14 3.74
N GLY A 787 29.45 24.90 4.56
CA GLY A 787 29.47 25.37 5.95
C GLY A 787 28.88 24.40 6.98
N GLN A 788 28.43 23.21 6.58
CA GLN A 788 27.77 22.26 7.49
C GLN A 788 28.11 20.79 7.21
N TRP A 789 27.90 19.93 8.21
CA TRP A 789 28.10 18.48 8.12
C TRP A 789 26.81 17.77 7.73
N TYR A 790 26.89 16.92 6.71
CA TYR A 790 25.80 16.05 6.28
C TYR A 790 26.09 14.60 6.63
N ASN A 791 25.14 13.90 7.26
CA ASN A 791 25.23 12.46 7.47
C ASN A 791 25.20 11.72 6.13
N ALA A 792 26.14 10.80 5.92
CA ALA A 792 26.35 10.04 4.70
C ALA A 792 26.42 8.54 5.02
N ASP A 793 25.36 8.01 5.64
CA ASP A 793 25.24 6.59 5.97
C ASP A 793 24.79 5.78 4.75
N ALA A 794 25.77 5.28 4.01
CA ALA A 794 25.54 4.51 2.78
C ALA A 794 25.13 3.04 3.01
N THR A 795 24.87 2.61 4.26
CA THR A 795 24.58 1.19 4.58
C THR A 795 23.17 0.73 4.21
N SER A 796 22.30 1.64 3.76
CA SER A 796 20.92 1.31 3.39
C SER A 796 20.45 2.13 2.20
N SER A 797 19.79 1.46 1.25
CA SER A 797 19.08 2.09 0.13
C SER A 797 17.98 3.07 0.55
N ARG A 798 17.49 2.98 1.80
CA ARG A 798 16.50 3.92 2.36
C ARG A 798 17.08 5.29 2.71
N ASN A 799 18.40 5.41 2.84
CA ASN A 799 19.03 6.65 3.24
C ASN A 799 19.31 7.57 2.04
N LEU A 800 19.34 8.87 2.30
CA LEU A 800 19.82 9.91 1.38
C LEU A 800 20.94 10.71 2.06
N LEU A 801 21.75 11.44 1.29
CA LEU A 801 22.71 12.36 1.89
C LEU A 801 21.97 13.37 2.78
N GLY A 802 22.35 13.43 4.06
CA GLY A 802 21.72 14.27 5.09
C GLY A 802 20.47 13.67 5.73
N VAL A 803 19.90 12.57 5.22
CA VAL A 803 18.64 11.98 5.72
C VAL A 803 18.81 10.49 5.98
N ILE A 804 18.59 10.11 7.23
CA ILE A 804 18.71 8.74 7.72
C ILE A 804 17.33 8.16 7.99
N ASN A 805 17.02 7.02 7.37
CA ASN A 805 15.73 6.34 7.47
C ASN A 805 15.84 4.88 7.97
N ASN A 806 17.06 4.33 8.07
CA ASN A 806 17.30 2.95 8.49
C ASN A 806 17.39 2.75 10.02
N TRP A 807 17.65 3.81 10.77
CA TRP A 807 17.65 3.81 12.24
C TRP A 807 17.06 5.11 12.80
N ASN A 808 16.62 5.06 14.06
CA ASN A 808 15.94 6.19 14.70
C ASN A 808 16.95 7.28 15.12
N THR A 809 16.96 8.39 14.39
CA THR A 809 17.83 9.54 14.64
C THR A 809 17.45 10.37 15.87
N ASN A 810 16.26 10.15 16.44
CA ASN A 810 15.82 10.87 17.64
C ASN A 810 16.30 10.22 18.94
N THR A 811 16.68 8.94 18.92
CA THR A 811 16.91 8.17 20.16
C THR A 811 18.31 7.54 20.27
N TRP A 812 19.23 7.79 19.34
CA TRP A 812 20.57 7.18 19.36
C TRP A 812 21.47 7.73 20.48
N THR A 813 22.46 6.93 20.89
CA THR A 813 23.50 7.35 21.84
C THR A 813 24.79 7.67 21.10
N TYR A 814 25.25 8.92 21.18
CA TYR A 814 26.53 9.34 20.62
C TYR A 814 27.72 8.72 21.35
N LYS A 815 28.71 8.23 20.58
CA LYS A 815 29.94 7.63 21.11
C LYS A 815 31.21 8.38 20.68
N GLY A 816 31.22 9.03 19.52
CA GLY A 816 32.34 9.86 19.12
C GLY A 816 32.36 10.23 17.64
N THR A 817 33.19 11.23 17.35
CA THR A 817 33.49 11.71 16.00
C THR A 817 34.98 11.55 15.74
N TYR A 818 35.36 11.01 14.59
CA TYR A 818 36.76 10.64 14.32
C TYR A 818 37.24 11.11 12.95
N ALA A 819 38.52 11.53 12.88
CA ALA A 819 39.22 11.70 11.60
C ALA A 819 39.76 10.36 11.06
N SER A 820 40.09 9.43 11.96
CA SER A 820 40.43 8.03 11.71
C SER A 820 39.73 7.15 12.74
N LEU A 821 39.04 6.09 12.31
CA LEU A 821 38.47 5.13 13.25
C LEU A 821 39.59 4.40 14.03
N PRO A 822 39.42 4.21 15.35
CA PRO A 822 40.44 3.55 16.19
C PRO A 822 40.24 2.04 16.33
N PHE A 823 39.26 1.43 15.66
CA PHE A 823 38.88 0.02 15.80
C PHE A 823 38.51 -0.63 14.46
#